data_AF-A0A1I2PNY7-F1
#
_entry.id   AF-A0A1I2PNY7-F1
#
_cell.length_a   1.000
_cell.length_b   1.000
_cell.length_c   1.000
_cell.angle_alpha   90.00
_cell.angle_beta   90.00
_cell.angle_gamma   90.00
#
_symmetry.space_group_name_H-M   'P 1'
#
loop_
_entity.id
_entity.type
_entity.pdbx_description
1 polymer ?
#
loop_
_entity_poly.entity_id
_entity_poly.type
_entity_poly.pdbx_seq_one_letter_code
_entity_poly.pdbx_strand_id
1 'polypeptide(L)'
;MRQLIDCFLPCDDLGALEGTLEALRQSKTTRYIYLLVSAGFARDARVPGDCRLVEVDSPLSVATMLQIAARAEVEYVLLSQKATPFSLGYYALERMLRAAVDEDAALLYADHYSMEDGERRSHPLIDYQKGSLRDDFDFGQLLLIRSSLLREYAALPHPDYHFAGFYDLRLFLSRSGEIFHLNEYLYTTREARAHKEGERQFDYVDPRNREVQVEMERACTEHLREMSALIDSSLHAQPDFGEQDFEFEASVVIPVYNRERTIADAVRSACSQQTDFRFNVIVVDNHSIDHTPQIIDELAAADPQVCHLVPERDDLGIGGCWNMAVHDVRCGRFAVQLDSDDLYSSPHTLQRIVDEFHRQKAAMIVGSYRMCDFDLHTLPPGLIDHREWTEENGCNNALRINGLGAPRAFFTPLLRQIGFPNTSYGEDYAVGLAFSRHYRIGRIYDELYFCRRWTGNSDHALNIERTNANNLYKDRLRTLELNARQRMNTGTADPLMGDSLQRFFNRQLEVWEDAHRHFHDLKSVESCELSCGDTTLRVQFNPARMVSTGARIDRRSLAERPCFLCDENRPPQQMKKGLESRFQLLVNPYPILPEHYTIPAVAHQPQAILHNYGEMHRLLERFAYLTVFYNGPRCGASAPDHLHFQAGTSGILPLQREWQRLSRSLQVVVTLGDDATLSLLHDFPVPAFVIRSRTREPDTSLFRQLYKVLPVQEGDTEPMMNIVAWRAADEYVSVVFPRRKHRPDCYYRSGADQMMVSPGALDMSGLLITPRAEDFARMDAATAVSILKEVSLDDEQMAAVTAVLEDRGEEKSLRFSDLYRKEPEVSVGIVSGEEIHFALNRPYLAKGEEISGEQVVSFAEGGILWNGNQYRELKFTPQRPDASFSLHDVTIGVNFHWERKEMQTFLGTLRFVVEEDKICAINELPVEQYLESVISSEMSATSSLELLKAHAVISRSWLLAQMQRRQRLGEETDSFFSFIKKDDELIRWYDREEHTIFDVCADDHCQRYQGITKETSRRVAEAVSDTRGQILTSEGDICDARFSKCCGGMTEEYQYCWENTPKPYLTAVRDIAQGISPAQRQNPDLTVEAEADRWIRTNQPAFCNTADRKVLAQVLNDYDQETQDFYRWTVEYSQGELSALLSDKLKMDFGAIVDLVPVERGRSGRISKLKIVGTERTFTIGKELEIRRALSETHLYSSAFVVDRLDLQDGIPQRFVIHGAGWGHGVGLCQIGAAVMGEQGYDYHDILLHYYQGAEIQKIYQ
;
A
#
# COMPACT_ATOMS: atom_id res chain seq x y z
N MET A 1 62.77 24.33 15.96
CA MET A 1 62.36 23.43 17.04
C MET A 1 62.50 22.01 16.51
N ARG A 2 63.11 21.08 17.26
CA ARG A 2 63.17 19.68 16.83
C ARG A 2 61.75 19.10 16.93
N GLN A 3 61.21 18.63 15.81
CA GLN A 3 59.94 17.90 15.81
C GLN A 3 60.23 16.52 16.41
N LEU A 4 59.51 16.15 17.47
CA LEU A 4 59.71 14.92 18.24
C LEU A 4 58.47 14.03 18.13
N ILE A 5 58.67 12.72 18.29
CA ILE A 5 57.60 11.70 18.31
C ILE A 5 57.64 10.88 19.60
N ASP A 6 56.46 10.51 20.09
CA ASP A 6 56.29 9.50 21.13
C ASP A 6 55.99 8.15 20.44
N CYS A 7 56.80 7.12 20.70
CA CYS A 7 56.70 5.81 20.04
C CYS A 7 55.94 4.81 20.91
N PHE A 8 55.01 4.06 20.34
CA PHE A 8 54.21 3.01 20.99
C PHE A 8 54.39 1.68 20.24
N LEU A 9 54.91 0.67 20.94
CA LEU A 9 55.24 -0.63 20.35
C LEU A 9 54.62 -1.78 21.16
N PRO A 10 53.80 -2.65 20.55
CA PRO A 10 53.46 -3.95 21.11
C PRO A 10 54.72 -4.77 21.39
N CYS A 11 54.80 -5.39 22.56
CA CYS A 11 55.98 -6.13 22.98
C CYS A 11 55.59 -7.42 23.70
N ASP A 12 55.87 -8.55 23.04
CA ASP A 12 55.70 -9.90 23.61
C ASP A 12 57.05 -10.56 23.95
N ASP A 13 58.15 -10.05 23.37
CA ASP A 13 59.52 -10.50 23.62
C ASP A 13 60.51 -9.31 23.48
N LEU A 14 61.10 -8.89 24.60
CA LEU A 14 62.09 -7.81 24.64
C LEU A 14 63.38 -8.16 23.89
N GLY A 15 63.80 -9.43 23.92
CA GLY A 15 65.05 -9.86 23.28
C GLY A 15 64.97 -9.76 21.75
N ALA A 16 63.81 -10.08 21.18
CA ALA A 16 63.55 -9.96 19.75
C ALA A 16 63.53 -8.50 19.26
N LEU A 17 63.13 -7.56 20.12
CA LEU A 17 62.99 -6.13 19.78
C LEU A 17 64.24 -5.28 20.04
N GLU A 18 65.30 -5.80 20.66
CA GLU A 18 66.46 -4.99 21.10
C GLU A 18 67.07 -4.17 19.96
N GLY A 19 67.22 -4.74 18.76
CA GLY A 19 67.74 -4.01 17.59
C GLY A 19 66.83 -2.88 17.11
N THR A 20 65.50 -3.04 17.24
CA THR A 20 64.52 -1.98 16.95
C THR A 20 64.58 -0.88 18.01
N LEU A 21 64.68 -1.26 19.30
CA LEU A 21 64.82 -0.32 20.41
C LEU A 21 66.11 0.51 20.29
N GLU A 22 67.23 -0.12 19.94
CA GLU A 22 68.50 0.57 19.68
C GLU A 22 68.37 1.60 18.55
N ALA A 23 67.73 1.23 17.43
CA ALA A 23 67.52 2.16 16.31
C ALA A 23 66.64 3.36 16.71
N LEU A 24 65.57 3.14 17.49
CA LEU A 24 64.71 4.21 18.00
C LEU A 24 65.44 5.13 18.99
N ARG A 25 66.30 4.58 19.86
CA ARG A 25 67.13 5.36 20.79
C ARG A 25 68.12 6.27 20.09
N GLN A 26 68.70 5.79 18.98
CA GLN A 26 69.68 6.54 18.19
C GLN A 26 69.03 7.65 17.36
N SER A 27 67.72 7.58 17.10
CA SER A 27 66.96 8.60 16.38
C SER A 27 66.87 9.90 17.19
N LYS A 28 67.19 11.03 16.55
CA LYS A 28 67.07 12.38 17.17
C LYS A 28 65.62 12.85 17.25
N THR A 29 64.71 12.11 16.62
CA THR A 29 63.29 12.41 16.50
C THR A 29 62.49 11.76 17.62
N THR A 30 62.99 10.68 18.24
CA THR A 30 62.27 9.95 19.29
C THR A 30 62.42 10.64 20.66
N ARG A 31 61.29 10.90 21.34
CA ARG A 31 61.24 11.46 22.70
C ARG A 31 61.11 10.36 23.75
N TYR A 32 60.07 9.55 23.63
CA TYR A 32 59.79 8.43 24.54
C TYR A 32 59.43 7.17 23.76
N ILE A 33 59.76 6.03 24.35
CA ILE A 33 59.39 4.70 23.86
C ILE A 33 58.47 4.05 24.90
N TYR A 34 57.22 3.83 24.52
CA TYR A 34 56.19 3.14 25.29
C TYR A 34 56.03 1.72 24.75
N LEU A 35 56.18 0.73 25.62
CA LEU A 35 55.94 -0.67 25.30
C LEU A 35 54.54 -1.05 25.78
N LEU A 36 53.69 -1.43 24.82
CA LEU A 36 52.35 -1.95 25.06
C LEU A 36 52.49 -3.43 25.40
N VAL A 37 52.19 -3.80 26.65
CA VAL A 37 52.43 -5.14 27.19
C VAL A 37 51.20 -5.66 27.91
N SER A 38 51.03 -6.99 27.91
CA SER A 38 49.99 -7.63 28.71
C SER A 38 50.27 -7.51 30.22
N ALA A 39 49.23 -7.58 31.05
CA ALA A 39 49.33 -7.58 32.50
C ALA A 39 50.28 -8.66 33.05
N GLY A 40 50.32 -9.83 32.39
CA GLY A 40 51.25 -10.91 32.73
C GLY A 40 52.70 -10.52 32.46
N PHE A 41 52.99 -9.99 31.28
CA PHE A 41 54.33 -9.58 30.88
C PHE A 41 54.87 -8.43 31.73
N ALA A 42 54.03 -7.46 32.08
CA ALA A 42 54.40 -6.31 32.92
C ALA A 42 54.91 -6.71 34.33
N ARG A 43 54.46 -7.85 34.87
CA ARG A 43 54.89 -8.34 36.19
C ARG A 43 56.29 -8.96 36.19
N ASP A 44 56.70 -9.57 35.07
CA ASP A 44 57.90 -10.42 35.00
C ASP A 44 59.07 -9.76 34.23
N ALA A 45 58.80 -8.74 33.40
CA ALA A 45 59.79 -8.12 32.53
C ALA A 45 60.68 -7.08 33.24
N ARG A 46 62.01 -7.19 33.10
CA ARG A 46 62.95 -6.11 33.45
C ARG A 46 63.08 -5.14 32.29
N VAL A 47 62.45 -3.98 32.44
CA VAL A 47 62.35 -2.95 31.40
C VAL A 47 63.65 -2.14 31.33
N PRO A 48 64.18 -1.84 30.13
CA PRO A 48 65.26 -0.89 29.97
C PRO A 48 64.90 0.49 30.56
N GLY A 49 65.85 1.17 31.21
CA GLY A 49 65.58 2.40 31.98
C GLY A 49 65.10 3.61 31.16
N ASP A 50 65.09 3.49 29.84
CA ASP A 50 64.67 4.50 28.86
C ASP A 50 63.36 4.16 28.14
N CYS A 51 62.71 3.03 28.49
CA CYS A 51 61.38 2.66 28.01
C CYS A 51 60.34 2.77 29.13
N ARG A 52 59.08 3.00 28.77
CA ARG A 52 57.93 3.05 29.69
C ARG A 52 56.96 1.92 29.37
N LEU A 53 56.44 1.24 30.38
CA LEU A 53 55.40 0.22 30.17
C LEU A 53 54.02 0.85 30.19
N VAL A 54 53.15 0.37 29.30
CA VAL A 54 51.71 0.62 29.30
C VAL A 54 51.04 -0.75 29.29
N GLU A 55 50.33 -1.06 30.37
CA GLU A 55 49.52 -2.26 30.47
C GLU A 55 48.29 -2.11 29.57
N VAL A 56 48.09 -3.08 28.68
CA VAL A 56 46.98 -3.13 27.73
C VAL A 56 46.33 -4.51 27.73
N ASP A 57 45.04 -4.56 27.44
CA ASP A 57 44.27 -5.79 27.26
C ASP A 57 44.51 -6.41 25.87
N SER A 58 44.50 -5.57 24.84
CA SER A 58 44.77 -5.92 23.44
C SER A 58 45.34 -4.71 22.70
N PRO A 59 46.34 -4.85 21.81
CA PRO A 59 46.86 -3.74 21.02
C PRO A 59 45.82 -3.03 20.14
N LEU A 60 44.70 -3.71 19.82
CA LEU A 60 43.66 -3.22 18.92
C LEU A 60 42.42 -2.67 19.64
N SER A 61 42.36 -2.80 20.98
CA SER A 61 41.18 -2.37 21.75
C SER A 61 41.03 -0.85 21.80
N VAL A 62 39.79 -0.38 22.03
CA VAL A 62 39.53 1.05 22.25
C VAL A 62 40.22 1.52 23.52
N ALA A 63 40.27 0.69 24.57
CA ALA A 63 40.96 1.00 25.81
C ALA A 63 42.44 1.33 25.56
N THR A 64 43.12 0.56 24.69
CA THR A 64 44.49 0.84 24.28
C THR A 64 44.62 2.15 23.51
N MET A 65 43.72 2.43 22.57
CA MET A 65 43.73 3.71 21.84
C MET A 65 43.60 4.91 22.80
N LEU A 66 42.75 4.80 23.82
CA LEU A 66 42.61 5.82 24.87
C LEU A 66 43.87 5.95 25.74
N GLN A 67 44.54 4.85 26.07
CA GLN A 67 45.82 4.89 26.81
C GLN A 67 46.94 5.56 26.00
N ILE A 68 46.98 5.33 24.68
CA ILE A 68 47.89 6.00 23.75
C ILE A 68 47.59 7.50 23.71
N ALA A 69 46.33 7.88 23.50
CA ALA A 69 45.89 9.28 23.44
C ALA A 69 46.24 10.06 24.73
N ALA A 70 46.08 9.44 25.90
CA ALA A 70 46.40 10.04 27.19
C ALA A 70 47.91 10.34 27.39
N ARG A 71 48.79 9.69 26.62
CA ARG A 71 50.25 9.81 26.71
C ARG A 71 50.88 10.49 25.49
N ALA A 72 50.08 10.81 24.48
CA ALA A 72 50.49 11.52 23.28
C ALA A 72 50.67 13.02 23.59
N GLU A 73 51.88 13.43 23.96
CA GLU A 73 52.17 14.81 24.40
C GLU A 73 52.78 15.69 23.31
N VAL A 74 53.43 15.09 22.31
CA VAL A 74 54.01 15.78 21.15
C VAL A 74 53.04 15.79 19.96
N GLU A 75 53.41 16.43 18.85
CA GLU A 75 52.53 16.65 17.69
C GLU A 75 52.08 15.35 17.00
N TYR A 76 52.98 14.36 16.92
CA TYR A 76 52.72 13.05 16.31
C TYR A 76 53.21 11.90 17.18
N VAL A 77 52.48 10.79 17.16
CA VAL A 77 52.90 9.52 17.74
C VAL A 77 53.27 8.52 16.65
N LEU A 78 54.29 7.70 16.89
CA LEU A 78 54.58 6.53 16.06
C LEU A 78 53.95 5.31 16.70
N LEU A 79 53.05 4.63 16.00
CA LEU A 79 52.42 3.39 16.43
C LEU A 79 52.92 2.23 15.56
N SER A 80 53.42 1.16 16.19
CA SER A 80 53.68 -0.12 15.53
C SER A 80 52.47 -1.03 15.67
N GLN A 81 51.92 -1.56 14.57
CA GLN A 81 50.77 -2.47 14.62
C GLN A 81 51.14 -3.90 15.03
N LYS A 82 52.38 -4.32 14.79
CA LYS A 82 52.88 -5.69 15.08
C LYS A 82 53.96 -5.64 16.15
N ALA A 83 54.09 -6.71 16.94
CA ALA A 83 55.18 -6.92 17.88
C ALA A 83 56.49 -7.40 17.21
N THR A 84 56.47 -7.64 15.89
CA THR A 84 57.64 -8.11 15.12
C THR A 84 58.71 -7.02 14.99
N PRO A 85 60.00 -7.38 15.03
CA PRO A 85 61.07 -6.40 14.88
C PRO A 85 61.13 -5.83 13.47
N PHE A 86 61.50 -4.56 13.39
CA PHE A 86 61.74 -3.83 12.13
C PHE A 86 63.06 -3.06 12.18
N SER A 87 63.59 -2.75 11.00
CA SER A 87 64.79 -1.94 10.81
C SER A 87 64.45 -0.68 10.02
N LEU A 88 64.79 0.48 10.56
CA LEU A 88 64.55 1.76 9.91
C LEU A 88 65.57 2.02 8.81
N GLY A 89 65.12 2.57 7.69
CA GLY A 89 65.98 3.14 6.66
C GLY A 89 66.70 4.40 7.15
N TYR A 90 67.70 4.84 6.38
CA TYR A 90 68.45 6.05 6.71
C TYR A 90 67.53 7.29 6.69
N TYR A 91 67.46 8.02 7.81
CA TYR A 91 66.56 9.17 8.02
C TYR A 91 65.06 8.87 7.83
N ALA A 92 64.63 7.61 7.97
CA ALA A 92 63.25 7.22 7.75
C ALA A 92 62.24 7.98 8.62
N LEU A 93 62.50 8.08 9.93
CA LEU A 93 61.58 8.75 10.87
C LEU A 93 61.52 10.27 10.63
N GLU A 94 62.66 10.90 10.35
CA GLU A 94 62.71 12.31 9.97
C GLU A 94 61.92 12.57 8.69
N ARG A 95 62.04 11.69 7.70
CA ARG A 95 61.32 11.78 6.43
C ARG A 95 59.81 11.63 6.62
N MET A 96 59.37 10.61 7.36
CA MET A 96 57.96 10.38 7.68
C MET A 96 57.36 11.55 8.47
N LEU A 97 58.04 12.04 9.51
CA LEU A 97 57.55 13.15 10.32
C LEU A 97 57.47 14.45 9.52
N ARG A 98 58.48 14.72 8.68
CA ARG A 98 58.46 15.91 7.83
C ARG A 98 57.31 15.86 6.84
N ALA A 99 57.07 14.71 6.21
CA ALA A 99 55.94 14.52 5.30
C ALA A 99 54.60 14.72 6.02
N ALA A 100 54.43 14.12 7.20
CA ALA A 100 53.20 14.24 7.96
C ALA A 100 52.88 15.70 8.31
N VAL A 101 53.89 16.48 8.72
CA VAL A 101 53.72 17.91 9.02
C VAL A 101 53.41 18.73 7.75
N ASP A 102 54.15 18.50 6.66
CA ASP A 102 54.00 19.30 5.44
C ASP A 102 52.63 19.07 4.77
N GLU A 103 52.09 17.84 4.84
CA GLU A 103 50.77 17.46 4.30
C GLU A 103 49.63 17.61 5.32
N ASP A 104 49.91 18.14 6.51
CA ASP A 104 48.96 18.24 7.61
C ASP A 104 48.22 16.91 7.92
N ALA A 105 48.91 15.76 7.78
CA ALA A 105 48.29 14.45 7.81
C ALA A 105 47.66 14.11 9.18
N ALA A 106 46.49 13.50 9.17
CA ALA A 106 45.86 12.87 10.33
C ALA A 106 46.54 11.54 10.68
N LEU A 107 46.86 10.76 9.64
CA LEU A 107 47.58 9.50 9.70
C LEU A 107 48.53 9.42 8.50
N LEU A 108 49.78 9.01 8.72
CA LEU A 108 50.77 8.77 7.67
C LEU A 108 51.34 7.36 7.78
N TYR A 109 51.48 6.71 6.62
CA TYR A 109 52.11 5.39 6.46
C TYR A 109 52.96 5.37 5.19
N ALA A 110 53.83 4.37 5.04
CA ALA A 110 54.80 4.32 3.95
C ALA A 110 55.04 2.90 3.45
N ASP A 111 55.45 2.80 2.17
CA ASP A 111 55.96 1.57 1.59
C ASP A 111 57.11 0.99 2.44
N HIS A 112 57.28 -0.32 2.36
CA HIS A 112 58.32 -1.00 3.14
C HIS A 112 58.89 -2.20 2.41
N TYR A 113 60.00 -2.71 2.94
CA TYR A 113 60.55 -3.98 2.51
C TYR A 113 60.12 -5.09 3.48
N SER A 114 59.79 -6.27 2.97
CA SER A 114 59.69 -7.50 3.75
C SER A 114 60.98 -8.30 3.63
N MET A 115 61.38 -8.99 4.71
CA MET A 115 62.45 -9.98 4.69
C MET A 115 61.84 -11.38 4.62
N GLU A 116 61.88 -12.01 3.45
CA GLU A 116 61.30 -13.31 3.17
C GLU A 116 62.42 -14.29 2.78
N ASP A 117 62.55 -15.41 3.51
CA ASP A 117 63.60 -16.42 3.29
C ASP A 117 65.04 -15.87 3.21
N GLY A 118 65.31 -14.73 3.86
CA GLY A 118 66.61 -14.04 3.87
C GLY A 118 66.84 -13.09 2.69
N GLU A 119 65.86 -12.92 1.80
CA GLU A 119 65.86 -11.94 0.73
C GLU A 119 64.95 -10.74 1.04
N ARG A 120 65.41 -9.55 0.67
CA ARG A 120 64.64 -8.32 0.83
C ARG A 120 63.73 -8.11 -0.37
N ARG A 121 62.41 -8.07 -0.15
CA ARG A 121 61.39 -7.85 -1.20
C ARG A 121 60.65 -6.53 -1.00
N SER A 122 60.26 -5.90 -2.10
CA SER A 122 59.47 -4.67 -2.08
C SER A 122 58.01 -4.98 -1.74
N HIS A 123 57.48 -4.26 -0.75
CA HIS A 123 56.07 -4.32 -0.37
C HIS A 123 55.41 -2.95 -0.58
N PRO A 124 55.00 -2.61 -1.81
CA PRO A 124 54.25 -1.39 -2.07
C PRO A 124 52.86 -1.46 -1.42
N LEU A 125 52.36 -0.32 -0.95
CA LEU A 125 51.02 -0.14 -0.40
C LEU A 125 50.16 0.69 -1.38
N ILE A 126 48.89 0.92 -1.04
CA ILE A 126 47.95 1.69 -1.88
C ILE A 126 47.47 2.92 -1.16
N ASP A 127 47.12 3.96 -1.94
CA ASP A 127 46.56 5.20 -1.41
C ASP A 127 45.23 4.97 -0.69
N TYR A 128 44.98 5.79 0.34
CA TYR A 128 43.72 5.79 1.06
C TYR A 128 42.69 6.69 0.36
N GLN A 129 41.45 6.23 0.28
CA GLN A 129 40.33 7.03 -0.24
C GLN A 129 39.08 6.83 0.61
N LYS A 130 38.03 7.61 0.37
CA LYS A 130 36.78 7.55 1.17
C LYS A 130 36.21 6.14 1.29
N GLY A 131 36.25 5.38 0.19
CA GLY A 131 35.78 4.01 0.11
C GLY A 131 36.76 2.95 0.59
N SER A 132 37.94 3.32 1.09
CA SER A 132 38.84 2.40 1.78
C SER A 132 38.28 2.09 3.16
N LEU A 133 37.16 1.37 3.21
CA LEU A 133 36.44 1.03 4.43
C LEU A 133 36.76 -0.37 4.94
N ARG A 134 37.36 -1.22 4.12
CA ARG A 134 37.70 -2.58 4.50
C ARG A 134 38.57 -2.64 5.76
N ASP A 135 38.23 -3.55 6.67
CA ASP A 135 38.96 -3.78 7.92
C ASP A 135 40.31 -4.47 7.68
N ASP A 136 40.51 -5.08 6.51
CA ASP A 136 41.78 -5.66 6.02
C ASP A 136 42.66 -4.65 5.23
N PHE A 137 42.47 -3.34 5.45
CA PHE A 137 43.33 -2.34 4.79
C PHE A 137 44.76 -2.41 5.30
N ASP A 138 45.71 -2.63 4.40
CA ASP A 138 47.12 -2.74 4.74
C ASP A 138 47.79 -1.36 4.77
N PHE A 139 48.12 -0.90 5.98
CA PHE A 139 48.91 0.31 6.22
C PHE A 139 50.40 0.03 6.43
N GLY A 140 50.83 -1.23 6.36
CA GLY A 140 52.12 -1.67 6.86
C GLY A 140 52.21 -1.65 8.39
N GLN A 141 53.41 -1.84 8.92
CA GLN A 141 53.62 -1.96 10.36
C GLN A 141 53.68 -0.61 11.09
N LEU A 142 54.19 0.45 10.46
CA LEU A 142 54.50 1.73 11.13
C LEU A 142 53.58 2.85 10.71
N LEU A 143 52.91 3.49 11.68
CA LEU A 143 51.98 4.60 11.47
C LEU A 143 52.40 5.83 12.25
N LEU A 144 52.38 7.00 11.62
CA LEU A 144 52.41 8.28 12.32
C LEU A 144 51.00 8.82 12.46
N ILE A 145 50.55 9.11 13.68
CA ILE A 145 49.19 9.59 13.96
C ILE A 145 49.27 10.94 14.67
N ARG A 146 48.44 11.89 14.25
CA ARG A 146 48.38 13.23 14.85
C ARG A 146 47.78 13.18 16.25
N SER A 147 48.52 13.70 17.22
CA SER A 147 48.13 13.61 18.64
C SER A 147 46.92 14.47 19.01
N SER A 148 46.66 15.58 18.30
CA SER A 148 45.45 16.37 18.55
C SER A 148 44.18 15.58 18.24
N LEU A 149 44.17 14.86 17.12
CA LEU A 149 43.05 14.03 16.70
C LEU A 149 42.88 12.80 17.60
N LEU A 150 43.96 12.23 18.15
CA LEU A 150 43.86 11.18 19.18
C LEU A 150 43.16 11.67 20.45
N ARG A 151 43.43 12.91 20.87
CA ARG A 151 42.77 13.52 22.03
C ARG A 151 41.31 13.87 21.74
N GLU A 152 41.02 14.34 20.54
CA GLU A 152 39.64 14.58 20.09
C GLU A 152 38.85 13.27 20.05
N TYR A 153 39.43 12.20 19.47
CA TYR A 153 38.88 10.86 19.51
C TYR A 153 38.61 10.44 20.96
N ALA A 154 39.59 10.55 21.86
CA ALA A 154 39.43 10.16 23.26
C ALA A 154 38.40 10.97 24.06
N ALA A 155 37.98 12.14 23.57
CA ALA A 155 36.94 12.95 24.20
C ALA A 155 35.52 12.52 23.82
N LEU A 156 35.37 11.69 22.77
CA LEU A 156 34.09 11.16 22.33
C LEU A 156 33.71 9.89 23.11
N PRO A 157 32.40 9.58 23.25
CA PRO A 157 31.96 8.29 23.78
C PRO A 157 32.20 7.19 22.74
N HIS A 158 32.74 6.05 23.18
CA HIS A 158 33.00 4.89 22.32
C HIS A 158 32.33 3.64 22.88
N PRO A 159 31.83 2.74 22.02
CA PRO A 159 31.52 1.37 22.42
C PRO A 159 32.77 0.65 22.96
N ASP A 160 32.57 -0.32 23.84
CA ASP A 160 33.65 -1.14 24.37
C ASP A 160 34.10 -2.17 23.31
N TYR A 161 34.99 -1.73 22.42
CA TYR A 161 35.59 -2.56 21.38
C TYR A 161 36.88 -3.21 21.86
N HIS A 162 36.93 -4.54 21.88
CA HIS A 162 38.14 -5.29 22.19
C HIS A 162 39.02 -5.53 20.95
N PHE A 163 38.38 -5.60 19.77
CA PHE A 163 39.02 -5.91 18.49
C PHE A 163 38.97 -4.76 17.48
N ALA A 164 37.89 -3.97 17.46
CA ALA A 164 37.68 -2.92 16.46
C ALA A 164 38.19 -1.52 16.87
N GLY A 165 38.87 -1.36 18.01
CA GLY A 165 39.28 -0.04 18.52
C GLY A 165 40.21 0.74 17.57
N PHE A 166 41.23 0.10 17.00
CA PHE A 166 42.08 0.76 16.00
C PHE A 166 41.30 1.07 14.70
N TYR A 167 40.40 0.17 14.29
CA TYR A 167 39.60 0.34 13.08
C TYR A 167 38.62 1.53 13.24
N ASP A 168 37.96 1.65 14.38
CA ASP A 168 37.11 2.78 14.74
C ASP A 168 37.90 4.11 14.78
N LEU A 169 39.09 4.11 15.42
CA LEU A 169 39.98 5.27 15.39
C LEU A 169 40.35 5.68 13.97
N ARG A 170 40.76 4.74 13.11
CA ARG A 170 41.09 5.01 11.70
C ARG A 170 39.91 5.63 10.96
N LEU A 171 38.71 5.06 11.12
CA LEU A 171 37.48 5.57 10.50
C LEU A 171 37.12 6.97 11.02
N PHE A 172 37.42 7.29 12.28
CA PHE A 172 37.33 8.65 12.80
C PHE A 172 38.36 9.57 12.13
N LEU A 173 39.62 9.17 12.05
CA LEU A 173 40.69 9.97 11.46
C LEU A 173 40.40 10.33 10.00
N SER A 174 39.81 9.40 9.22
CA SER A 174 39.45 9.66 7.83
C SER A 174 38.32 10.69 7.65
N ARG A 175 37.54 10.99 8.70
CA ARG A 175 36.54 12.07 8.71
C ARG A 175 37.14 13.40 9.17
N SER A 176 38.18 13.34 9.98
CA SER A 176 38.76 14.49 10.69
C SER A 176 40.01 15.07 10.00
N GLY A 177 40.62 14.36 9.05
CA GLY A 177 41.75 14.87 8.27
C GLY A 177 42.24 13.89 7.20
N GLU A 178 43.38 14.22 6.58
CA GLU A 178 43.93 13.44 5.48
C GLU A 178 44.71 12.21 5.96
N ILE A 179 44.41 11.04 5.37
CA ILE A 179 45.21 9.83 5.53
C ILE A 179 46.20 9.76 4.37
N PHE A 180 47.47 10.05 4.68
CA PHE A 180 48.51 10.25 3.68
C PHE A 180 49.38 9.02 3.49
N HIS A 181 49.48 8.56 2.25
CA HIS A 181 50.39 7.49 1.85
C HIS A 181 51.69 8.10 1.32
N LEU A 182 52.81 7.74 1.92
CA LEU A 182 54.14 8.12 1.46
C LEU A 182 54.78 6.96 0.68
N ASN A 183 54.76 7.06 -0.64
CA ASN A 183 55.18 6.00 -1.59
C ASN A 183 56.72 5.87 -1.66
N GLU A 184 57.36 5.70 -0.50
CA GLU A 184 58.80 5.58 -0.31
C GLU A 184 59.09 4.39 0.61
N TYR A 185 60.06 3.56 0.25
CA TYR A 185 60.43 2.37 1.03
C TYR A 185 61.30 2.74 2.24
N LEU A 186 60.69 2.98 3.39
CA LEU A 186 61.36 3.63 4.53
C LEU A 186 61.79 2.68 5.66
N TYR A 187 61.30 1.45 5.70
CA TYR A 187 61.70 0.47 6.71
C TYR A 187 61.66 -0.96 6.17
N THR A 188 62.24 -1.90 6.92
CA THR A 188 62.23 -3.33 6.61
C THR A 188 61.65 -4.12 7.77
N THR A 189 60.63 -4.93 7.51
CA THR A 189 60.02 -5.83 8.49
C THR A 189 60.63 -7.23 8.39
N ARG A 190 60.64 -7.97 9.51
CA ARG A 190 61.01 -9.39 9.52
C ARG A 190 59.77 -10.21 9.82
N GLU A 191 59.21 -10.85 8.79
CA GLU A 191 58.07 -11.75 9.00
C GLU A 191 58.56 -13.11 9.53
N ALA A 192 57.92 -13.62 10.57
CA ALA A 192 58.02 -15.04 10.89
C ALA A 192 57.28 -15.83 9.80
N ARG A 193 57.88 -16.92 9.29
CA ARG A 193 57.35 -17.80 8.23
C ARG A 193 55.83 -17.74 8.09
N ALA A 194 55.35 -17.20 6.98
CA ALA A 194 53.93 -17.07 6.68
C ALA A 194 53.23 -18.45 6.73
N HIS A 195 52.12 -18.51 7.47
CA HIS A 195 51.06 -19.47 7.17
C HIS A 195 50.58 -19.22 5.73
N LYS A 196 50.21 -20.29 5.02
CA LYS A 196 49.83 -20.26 3.59
C LYS A 196 48.79 -19.14 3.34
N GLU A 197 49.15 -18.17 2.51
CA GLU A 197 48.40 -16.94 2.19
C GLU A 197 46.98 -17.16 1.63
N GLY A 198 46.62 -18.41 1.27
CA GLY A 198 45.27 -18.76 0.80
C GLY A 198 44.20 -18.83 1.90
N GLU A 199 44.57 -18.80 3.19
CA GLU A 199 43.60 -18.90 4.31
C GLU A 199 42.99 -17.53 4.70
N ARG A 200 43.66 -16.40 4.46
CA ARG A 200 43.21 -15.08 4.96
C ARG A 200 42.06 -14.41 4.20
N GLN A 201 41.87 -14.76 2.92
CA GLN A 201 40.85 -14.13 2.06
C GLN A 201 39.41 -14.36 2.57
N PHE A 202 39.22 -15.35 3.45
CA PHE A 202 37.94 -15.77 4.01
C PHE A 202 37.91 -15.68 5.55
N ASP A 203 38.87 -14.98 6.16
CA ASP A 203 38.93 -14.85 7.64
C ASP A 203 37.66 -14.20 8.23
N TYR A 204 36.92 -13.41 7.45
CA TYR A 204 35.65 -12.80 7.85
C TYR A 204 34.46 -13.77 7.84
N VAL A 205 34.54 -14.88 7.11
CA VAL A 205 33.53 -15.95 7.14
C VAL A 205 33.94 -17.09 8.08
N ASP A 206 35.11 -17.02 8.71
CA ASP A 206 35.56 -17.99 9.71
C ASP A 206 34.74 -17.86 11.00
N PRO A 207 33.99 -18.90 11.44
CA PRO A 207 33.22 -18.88 12.67
C PRO A 207 34.05 -18.53 13.91
N ARG A 208 35.36 -18.82 13.92
CA ARG A 208 36.27 -18.53 15.03
C ARG A 208 36.51 -17.03 15.24
N ASN A 209 36.23 -16.22 14.23
CA ASN A 209 36.41 -14.76 14.24
C ASN A 209 35.09 -13.99 14.37
N ARG A 210 33.97 -14.65 14.70
CA ARG A 210 32.64 -14.02 14.68
C ARG A 210 32.53 -12.78 15.57
N GLU A 211 33.12 -12.80 16.76
CA GLU A 211 33.13 -11.65 17.68
C GLU A 211 33.87 -10.44 17.08
N VAL A 212 35.02 -10.68 16.43
CA VAL A 212 35.77 -9.66 15.69
C VAL A 212 34.89 -9.05 14.59
N GLN A 213 34.21 -9.89 13.81
CA GLN A 213 33.37 -9.45 12.70
C GLN A 213 32.19 -8.58 13.15
N VAL A 214 31.56 -8.92 14.27
CA VAL A 214 30.46 -8.13 14.85
C VAL A 214 30.94 -6.74 15.26
N GLU A 215 32.11 -6.64 15.90
CA GLU A 215 32.68 -5.34 16.26
C GLU A 215 33.06 -4.50 15.04
N MET A 216 33.72 -5.11 14.04
CA MET A 216 34.11 -4.40 12.81
C MET A 216 32.90 -3.90 12.02
N GLU A 217 31.84 -4.71 11.91
CA GLU A 217 30.57 -4.29 11.30
C GLU A 217 29.96 -3.10 12.04
N ARG A 218 29.93 -3.13 13.37
CA ARG A 218 29.37 -2.06 14.19
C ARG A 218 30.14 -0.75 14.00
N ALA A 219 31.48 -0.79 14.02
CA ALA A 219 32.32 0.38 13.79
C ALA A 219 32.12 0.98 12.38
N CYS A 220 32.06 0.13 11.34
CA CYS A 220 31.78 0.59 9.98
C CYS A 220 30.37 1.21 9.87
N THR A 221 29.37 0.61 10.52
CA THR A 221 27.98 1.10 10.50
C THR A 221 27.86 2.48 11.14
N GLU A 222 28.51 2.70 12.29
CA GLU A 222 28.57 4.02 12.92
C GLU A 222 29.26 5.04 12.01
N HIS A 223 30.34 4.63 11.35
CA HIS A 223 31.02 5.50 10.40
C HIS A 223 30.15 5.92 9.21
N LEU A 224 29.38 5.00 8.64
CA LEU A 224 28.42 5.32 7.58
C LEU A 224 27.32 6.28 8.07
N ARG A 225 26.88 6.15 9.33
CA ARG A 225 25.92 7.08 9.93
C ARG A 225 26.49 8.50 10.03
N GLU A 226 27.70 8.64 10.57
CA GLU A 226 28.41 9.92 10.66
C GLU A 226 28.67 10.56 9.28
N MET A 227 28.81 9.73 8.24
CA MET A 227 28.97 10.19 6.86
C MET A 227 27.66 10.47 6.12
N SER A 228 26.49 10.31 6.76
CA SER A 228 25.18 10.37 6.10
C SER A 228 25.05 9.40 4.91
N ALA A 229 25.71 8.24 4.98
CA ALA A 229 25.77 7.22 3.94
C ALA A 229 25.16 5.87 4.37
N LEU A 230 24.55 5.81 5.55
CA LEU A 230 23.84 4.64 6.05
C LEU A 230 22.55 4.42 5.25
N ILE A 231 22.27 3.17 4.87
CA ILE A 231 20.99 2.78 4.23
C ILE A 231 20.07 2.18 5.28
N ASP A 232 18.82 2.64 5.29
CA ASP A 232 17.71 2.04 6.01
C ASP A 232 17.01 1.02 5.11
N SER A 233 17.23 -0.25 5.40
CA SER A 233 16.69 -1.38 4.61
C SER A 233 15.17 -1.51 4.71
N SER A 234 14.51 -0.86 5.67
CA SER A 234 13.05 -0.85 5.78
C SER A 234 12.37 -0.01 4.70
N LEU A 235 13.12 0.90 4.07
CA LEU A 235 12.65 1.77 2.99
C LEU A 235 12.86 1.19 1.58
N HIS A 236 13.38 -0.04 1.48
CA HIS A 236 13.62 -0.67 0.18
C HIS A 236 12.35 -0.80 -0.65
N ALA A 237 12.46 -0.47 -1.93
CA ALA A 237 11.39 -0.68 -2.88
C ALA A 237 11.25 -2.18 -3.20
N GLN A 238 10.01 -2.63 -3.46
CA GLN A 238 9.77 -3.96 -3.99
C GLN A 238 9.86 -3.94 -5.53
N PRO A 239 10.56 -4.90 -6.16
CA PRO A 239 10.60 -5.00 -7.62
C PRO A 239 9.22 -5.40 -8.20
N ASP A 240 8.81 -4.75 -9.29
CA ASP A 240 7.63 -5.13 -10.09
C ASP A 240 8.03 -6.24 -11.07
N PHE A 241 7.95 -7.51 -10.66
CA PHE A 241 8.26 -8.64 -11.53
C PHE A 241 7.31 -8.77 -12.73
N GLY A 242 6.16 -8.11 -12.70
CA GLY A 242 5.22 -8.02 -13.83
C GLY A 242 5.52 -6.87 -14.79
N GLU A 243 6.62 -6.13 -14.63
CA GLU A 243 6.81 -4.90 -15.39
C GLU A 243 7.05 -5.09 -16.90
N GLN A 244 7.52 -6.27 -17.29
CA GLN A 244 7.81 -6.66 -18.67
C GLN A 244 7.45 -8.13 -18.89
N ASP A 245 6.98 -8.46 -20.09
CA ASP A 245 6.78 -9.85 -20.53
C ASP A 245 8.12 -10.46 -20.99
N PHE A 246 8.30 -11.75 -20.69
CA PHE A 246 9.50 -12.51 -21.08
C PHE A 246 9.09 -13.88 -21.63
N GLU A 247 9.81 -14.38 -22.63
CA GLU A 247 9.61 -15.74 -23.14
C GLU A 247 10.10 -16.79 -22.13
N PHE A 248 11.22 -16.50 -21.46
CA PHE A 248 11.85 -17.36 -20.47
C PHE A 248 11.77 -16.71 -19.09
N GLU A 249 11.49 -17.50 -18.06
CA GLU A 249 11.47 -17.00 -16.68
C GLU A 249 12.91 -16.76 -16.19
N ALA A 250 13.86 -17.58 -16.61
CA ALA A 250 15.26 -17.42 -16.27
C ALA A 250 16.21 -17.67 -17.45
N SER A 251 17.39 -17.05 -17.38
CA SER A 251 18.53 -17.32 -18.25
C SER A 251 19.77 -17.56 -17.41
N VAL A 252 20.42 -18.70 -17.61
CA VAL A 252 21.76 -18.93 -17.06
C VAL A 252 22.77 -18.24 -17.98
N VAL A 253 23.53 -17.29 -17.45
CA VAL A 253 24.50 -16.49 -18.21
C VAL A 253 25.91 -16.96 -17.90
N ILE A 254 26.64 -17.32 -18.95
CA ILE A 254 28.00 -17.88 -18.87
C ILE A 254 28.94 -17.05 -19.77
N PRO A 255 29.63 -16.03 -19.23
CA PRO A 255 30.75 -15.40 -19.91
C PRO A 255 31.93 -16.36 -20.01
N VAL A 256 32.54 -16.46 -21.20
CA VAL A 256 33.65 -17.38 -21.44
C VAL A 256 34.75 -16.77 -22.30
N TYR A 257 35.99 -17.10 -21.94
CA TYR A 257 37.19 -16.84 -22.73
C TYR A 257 38.23 -17.94 -22.47
N ASN A 258 38.55 -18.72 -23.50
CA ASN A 258 39.55 -19.80 -23.46
C ASN A 258 39.34 -20.79 -22.29
N ARG A 259 38.26 -21.57 -22.33
CA ARG A 259 37.86 -22.54 -21.30
C ARG A 259 37.53 -23.92 -21.88
N GLU A 260 38.31 -24.39 -22.86
CA GLU A 260 38.06 -25.68 -23.55
C GLU A 260 37.95 -26.88 -22.58
N ARG A 261 38.60 -26.81 -21.41
CA ARG A 261 38.61 -27.90 -20.41
C ARG A 261 37.39 -27.96 -19.50
N THR A 262 36.66 -26.86 -19.36
CA THR A 262 35.63 -26.73 -18.31
C THR A 262 34.27 -26.31 -18.82
N ILE A 263 34.22 -25.60 -19.95
CA ILE A 263 32.98 -25.02 -20.49
C ILE A 263 31.91 -26.08 -20.75
N ALA A 264 32.32 -27.27 -21.21
CA ALA A 264 31.39 -28.37 -21.49
C ALA A 264 30.67 -28.83 -20.21
N ASP A 265 31.35 -28.86 -19.07
CA ASP A 265 30.74 -29.28 -17.81
C ASP A 265 29.81 -28.19 -17.27
N ALA A 266 30.21 -26.92 -17.35
CA ALA A 266 29.40 -25.78 -16.93
C ALA A 266 28.07 -25.72 -17.70
N VAL A 267 28.13 -25.77 -19.03
CA VAL A 267 26.93 -25.74 -19.89
C VAL A 267 26.04 -26.96 -19.62
N ARG A 268 26.61 -28.17 -19.51
CA ARG A 268 25.82 -29.37 -19.16
C ARG A 268 25.17 -29.27 -17.78
N SER A 269 25.87 -28.70 -16.80
CA SER A 269 25.32 -28.46 -15.46
C SER A 269 24.12 -27.52 -15.51
N ALA A 270 24.18 -26.47 -16.33
CA ALA A 270 23.07 -25.54 -16.55
C ALA A 270 21.90 -26.19 -17.31
N CYS A 271 22.17 -26.93 -18.39
CA CYS A 271 21.14 -27.65 -19.14
C CYS A 271 20.45 -28.77 -18.33
N SER A 272 21.12 -29.32 -17.32
CA SER A 272 20.56 -30.39 -16.48
C SER A 272 19.57 -29.93 -15.42
N GLN A 273 19.32 -28.61 -15.30
CA GLN A 273 18.40 -28.06 -14.31
C GLN A 273 16.94 -28.50 -14.59
N GLN A 274 16.22 -28.80 -13.52
CA GLN A 274 14.83 -29.23 -13.53
C GLN A 274 13.96 -28.15 -12.89
N THR A 275 13.14 -27.50 -13.72
CA THR A 275 12.30 -26.37 -13.34
C THR A 275 10.85 -26.57 -13.78
N ASP A 276 9.91 -25.90 -13.13
CA ASP A 276 8.50 -25.80 -13.55
C ASP A 276 8.23 -24.65 -14.53
N PHE A 277 9.23 -23.79 -14.74
CA PHE A 277 9.25 -22.71 -15.73
C PHE A 277 10.23 -22.99 -16.88
N ARG A 278 10.04 -22.28 -18.01
CA ARG A 278 10.98 -22.30 -19.15
C ARG A 278 12.22 -21.46 -18.84
N PHE A 279 13.40 -21.98 -19.17
CA PHE A 279 14.67 -21.25 -19.11
C PHE A 279 15.53 -21.52 -20.34
N ASN A 280 16.62 -20.76 -20.50
CA ASN A 280 17.66 -21.01 -21.49
C ASN A 280 19.06 -20.78 -20.90
N VAL A 281 20.10 -21.12 -21.66
CA VAL A 281 21.51 -20.92 -21.28
C VAL A 281 22.17 -20.02 -22.31
N ILE A 282 22.59 -18.82 -21.91
CA ILE A 282 23.25 -17.85 -22.78
C ILE A 282 24.76 -17.90 -22.51
N VAL A 283 25.51 -18.42 -23.46
CA VAL A 283 26.97 -18.47 -23.42
C VAL A 283 27.52 -17.34 -24.26
N VAL A 284 28.22 -16.41 -23.61
CA VAL A 284 28.85 -15.27 -24.28
C VAL A 284 30.33 -15.57 -24.46
N ASP A 285 30.71 -15.97 -25.67
CA ASP A 285 32.09 -16.24 -26.05
C ASP A 285 32.79 -14.96 -26.51
N ASN A 286 33.70 -14.47 -25.68
CA ASN A 286 34.44 -13.25 -25.92
C ASN A 286 35.68 -13.48 -26.78
N HIS A 287 35.48 -14.02 -27.99
CA HIS A 287 36.53 -14.32 -28.97
C HIS A 287 37.56 -15.34 -28.47
N SER A 288 37.11 -16.48 -27.93
CA SER A 288 38.02 -17.58 -27.59
C SER A 288 38.80 -18.05 -28.81
N ILE A 289 40.09 -18.34 -28.60
CA ILE A 289 41.03 -18.77 -29.65
C ILE A 289 41.43 -20.24 -29.54
N ASP A 290 40.99 -20.91 -28.47
CA ASP A 290 41.15 -22.36 -28.26
C ASP A 290 39.93 -23.13 -28.80
N HIS A 291 39.74 -24.39 -28.37
CA HIS A 291 38.60 -25.21 -28.83
C HIS A 291 37.25 -24.85 -28.18
N THR A 292 37.18 -23.80 -27.35
CA THR A 292 35.95 -23.37 -26.66
C THR A 292 34.78 -23.09 -27.61
N PRO A 293 34.93 -22.30 -28.71
CA PRO A 293 33.81 -21.97 -29.59
C PRO A 293 33.18 -23.22 -30.22
N GLN A 294 34.01 -24.18 -30.67
CA GLN A 294 33.53 -25.41 -31.30
C GLN A 294 32.76 -26.29 -30.31
N ILE A 295 33.22 -26.36 -29.06
CA ILE A 295 32.52 -27.10 -28.01
C ILE A 295 31.14 -26.49 -27.74
N ILE A 296 31.02 -25.16 -27.71
CA ILE A 296 29.75 -24.47 -27.50
C ILE A 296 28.82 -24.68 -28.69
N ASP A 297 29.33 -24.59 -29.93
CA ASP A 297 28.55 -24.86 -31.14
C ASP A 297 28.00 -26.29 -31.18
N GLU A 298 28.81 -27.28 -30.79
CA GLU A 298 28.38 -28.68 -30.69
C GLU A 298 27.27 -28.86 -29.65
N LEU A 299 27.37 -28.17 -28.50
CA LEU A 299 26.35 -28.21 -27.45
C LEU A 299 25.06 -27.50 -27.87
N ALA A 300 25.16 -26.34 -28.52
CA ALA A 300 24.00 -25.61 -29.05
C ALA A 300 23.29 -26.35 -30.19
N ALA A 301 24.02 -27.12 -31.00
CA ALA A 301 23.42 -28.00 -31.98
C ALA A 301 22.69 -29.20 -31.34
N ALA A 302 23.16 -29.66 -30.17
CA ALA A 302 22.59 -30.80 -29.44
C ALA A 302 21.41 -30.41 -28.54
N ASP A 303 21.41 -29.21 -27.96
CA ASP A 303 20.37 -28.70 -27.06
C ASP A 303 19.92 -27.29 -27.48
N PRO A 304 18.68 -27.12 -27.97
CA PRO A 304 18.17 -25.84 -28.45
C PRO A 304 18.01 -24.78 -27.36
N GLN A 305 18.18 -25.13 -26.07
CA GLN A 305 18.18 -24.17 -24.96
C GLN A 305 19.48 -23.35 -24.89
N VAL A 306 20.56 -23.82 -25.53
CA VAL A 306 21.87 -23.15 -25.49
C VAL A 306 21.96 -22.09 -26.60
N CYS A 307 22.17 -20.85 -26.20
CA CYS A 307 22.38 -19.70 -27.06
C CYS A 307 23.86 -19.32 -27.06
N HIS A 308 24.56 -19.59 -28.17
CA HIS A 308 25.92 -19.12 -28.37
C HIS A 308 25.91 -17.67 -28.90
N LEU A 309 26.50 -16.76 -28.14
CA LEU A 309 26.65 -15.35 -28.51
C LEU A 309 28.13 -15.00 -28.64
N VAL A 310 28.52 -14.54 -29.83
CA VAL A 310 29.84 -13.96 -30.09
C VAL A 310 29.66 -12.47 -30.35
N PRO A 311 30.20 -11.57 -29.49
CA PRO A 311 30.08 -10.13 -29.70
C PRO A 311 30.79 -9.70 -31.00
N GLU A 312 30.22 -8.74 -31.73
CA GLU A 312 30.89 -8.14 -32.90
C GLU A 312 32.13 -7.32 -32.51
N ARG A 313 32.18 -6.85 -31.26
CA ARG A 313 33.26 -6.05 -30.66
C ARG A 313 34.20 -6.92 -29.83
N ASP A 314 35.45 -6.48 -29.66
CA ASP A 314 36.54 -7.24 -29.02
C ASP A 314 37.10 -6.59 -27.74
N ASP A 315 36.44 -5.55 -27.23
CA ASP A 315 36.87 -4.76 -26.07
C ASP A 315 36.03 -5.02 -24.80
N LEU A 316 35.35 -6.16 -24.72
CA LEU A 316 34.52 -6.53 -23.58
C LEU A 316 35.34 -7.22 -22.48
N GLY A 317 35.16 -6.77 -21.24
CA GLY A 317 35.45 -7.55 -20.04
C GLY A 317 34.27 -8.45 -19.66
N ILE A 318 34.36 -9.13 -18.51
CA ILE A 318 33.28 -10.00 -18.01
C ILE A 318 31.97 -9.23 -17.85
N GLY A 319 32.02 -8.02 -17.28
CA GLY A 319 30.83 -7.17 -17.15
C GLY A 319 30.24 -6.73 -18.49
N GLY A 320 31.07 -6.50 -19.51
CA GLY A 320 30.61 -6.23 -20.87
C GLY A 320 29.87 -7.42 -21.49
N CYS A 321 30.36 -8.63 -21.25
CA CYS A 321 29.71 -9.87 -21.69
C CYS A 321 28.35 -10.06 -21.01
N TRP A 322 28.26 -9.78 -19.71
CA TRP A 322 26.99 -9.75 -18.97
C TRP A 322 26.00 -8.75 -19.57
N ASN A 323 26.46 -7.52 -19.86
CA ASN A 323 25.61 -6.51 -20.48
C ASN A 323 25.06 -6.98 -21.84
N MET A 324 25.88 -7.64 -22.66
CA MET A 324 25.40 -8.20 -23.93
C MET A 324 24.34 -9.28 -23.71
N ALA A 325 24.58 -10.21 -22.78
CA ALA A 325 23.62 -11.27 -22.46
C ALA A 325 22.27 -10.69 -22.00
N VAL A 326 22.28 -9.75 -21.04
CA VAL A 326 21.02 -9.25 -20.47
C VAL A 326 20.24 -8.35 -21.42
N HIS A 327 20.89 -7.69 -22.38
CA HIS A 327 20.21 -6.87 -23.39
C HIS A 327 19.68 -7.69 -24.58
N ASP A 328 20.14 -8.94 -24.77
CA ASP A 328 19.59 -9.87 -25.75
C ASP A 328 18.11 -10.14 -25.46
N VAL A 329 17.30 -10.22 -26.53
CA VAL A 329 15.84 -10.43 -26.44
C VAL A 329 15.48 -11.80 -25.85
N ARG A 330 16.39 -12.77 -25.88
CA ARG A 330 16.21 -14.10 -25.31
C ARG A 330 16.50 -14.16 -23.81
N CYS A 331 17.09 -13.11 -23.22
CA CYS A 331 17.35 -13.10 -21.78
C CYS A 331 16.02 -13.06 -21.01
N GLY A 332 15.85 -14.02 -20.11
CA GLY A 332 14.67 -14.19 -19.28
C GLY A 332 14.52 -13.13 -18.19
N ARG A 333 13.43 -13.25 -17.43
CA ARG A 333 13.07 -12.32 -16.35
C ARG A 333 14.16 -12.23 -15.27
N PHE A 334 14.78 -13.36 -14.97
CA PHE A 334 15.92 -13.45 -14.04
C PHE A 334 17.18 -13.94 -14.76
N ALA A 335 18.25 -13.16 -14.67
CA ALA A 335 19.57 -13.53 -15.19
C ALA A 335 20.40 -14.15 -14.05
N VAL A 336 20.85 -15.39 -14.21
CA VAL A 336 21.48 -16.20 -13.16
C VAL A 336 22.92 -16.53 -13.56
N GLN A 337 23.87 -16.29 -12.66
CA GLN A 337 25.29 -16.54 -12.93
C GLN A 337 25.60 -18.03 -12.95
N LEU A 338 26.43 -18.42 -13.92
CA LEU A 338 27.32 -19.56 -13.82
C LEU A 338 28.66 -19.21 -14.49
N ASP A 339 29.75 -19.25 -13.73
CA ASP A 339 31.08 -19.03 -14.29
C ASP A 339 31.45 -20.23 -15.19
N SER A 340 32.18 -19.97 -16.28
CA SER A 340 32.48 -20.94 -17.36
C SER A 340 33.31 -22.15 -16.92
N ASP A 341 33.68 -22.17 -15.65
CA ASP A 341 34.62 -23.09 -15.10
C ASP A 341 34.19 -23.64 -13.72
N ASP A 342 32.94 -23.34 -13.33
CA ASP A 342 32.24 -23.82 -12.13
C ASP A 342 31.00 -24.66 -12.49
N LEU A 343 30.28 -25.16 -11.47
CA LEU A 343 29.09 -26.01 -11.64
C LEU A 343 27.98 -25.68 -10.64
N TYR A 344 26.72 -25.94 -11.00
CA TYR A 344 25.64 -25.99 -10.01
C TYR A 344 25.70 -27.29 -9.20
N SER A 345 25.42 -27.17 -7.91
CA SER A 345 25.52 -28.30 -6.96
C SER A 345 24.39 -29.34 -7.08
N SER A 346 23.26 -28.94 -7.66
CA SER A 346 22.02 -29.71 -7.71
C SER A 346 21.28 -29.44 -9.02
N PRO A 347 20.48 -30.40 -9.54
CA PRO A 347 19.56 -30.16 -10.66
C PRO A 347 18.42 -29.18 -10.30
N HIS A 348 18.23 -28.82 -9.03
CA HIS A 348 17.18 -27.89 -8.60
C HIS A 348 17.70 -26.50 -8.19
N THR A 349 18.98 -26.21 -8.43
CA THR A 349 19.59 -24.91 -8.07
C THR A 349 18.84 -23.74 -8.72
N LEU A 350 18.53 -23.84 -10.03
CA LEU A 350 17.85 -22.76 -10.75
C LEU A 350 16.41 -22.54 -10.26
N GLN A 351 15.66 -23.63 -10.02
CA GLN A 351 14.31 -23.56 -9.42
C GLN A 351 14.38 -22.81 -8.09
N ARG A 352 15.30 -23.22 -7.22
CA ARG A 352 15.48 -22.64 -5.89
C ARG A 352 15.78 -21.15 -5.95
N ILE A 353 16.64 -20.70 -6.87
CA ILE A 353 16.96 -19.28 -7.03
C ILE A 353 15.72 -18.48 -7.43
N VAL A 354 14.94 -18.96 -8.41
CA VAL A 354 13.74 -18.25 -8.90
C VAL A 354 12.62 -18.23 -7.85
N ASP A 355 12.40 -19.33 -7.13
CA ASP A 355 11.43 -19.36 -6.02
C ASP A 355 11.76 -18.30 -4.96
N GLU A 356 13.04 -18.08 -4.70
CA GLU A 356 13.51 -17.14 -3.67
C GLU A 356 13.43 -15.67 -4.11
N PHE A 357 13.47 -15.37 -5.42
CA PHE A 357 13.09 -14.05 -5.94
C PHE A 357 11.66 -13.70 -5.52
N HIS A 358 10.72 -14.62 -5.79
CA HIS A 358 9.30 -14.43 -5.50
C HIS A 358 9.01 -14.43 -4.00
N ARG A 359 9.61 -15.37 -3.24
CA ARG A 359 9.41 -15.49 -1.78
C ARG A 359 9.97 -14.31 -1.01
N GLN A 360 11.21 -13.90 -1.32
CA GLN A 360 11.88 -12.79 -0.62
C GLN A 360 11.54 -11.43 -1.20
N LYS A 361 10.92 -11.36 -2.39
CA LYS A 361 10.65 -10.12 -3.13
C LYS A 361 11.93 -9.29 -3.32
N ALA A 362 13.02 -9.95 -3.66
CA ALA A 362 14.34 -9.35 -3.79
C ALA A 362 14.64 -8.99 -5.24
N ALA A 363 15.44 -7.95 -5.48
CA ALA A 363 15.86 -7.57 -6.83
C ALA A 363 17.12 -8.32 -7.29
N MET A 364 17.85 -8.90 -6.34
CA MET A 364 19.03 -9.72 -6.55
C MET A 364 19.01 -10.86 -5.52
N ILE A 365 19.42 -12.06 -5.92
CA ILE A 365 19.60 -13.20 -5.03
C ILE A 365 21.07 -13.59 -5.02
N VAL A 366 21.61 -13.87 -3.83
CA VAL A 366 22.96 -14.39 -3.68
C VAL A 366 22.94 -15.69 -2.87
N GLY A 367 23.52 -16.73 -3.44
CA GLY A 367 23.61 -18.03 -2.80
C GLY A 367 24.90 -18.28 -2.02
N SER A 368 25.09 -19.56 -1.71
CA SER A 368 26.26 -20.10 -1.03
C SER A 368 26.97 -21.13 -1.92
N TYR A 369 28.28 -21.22 -1.76
CA TYR A 369 29.11 -22.06 -2.61
C TYR A 369 30.13 -22.85 -1.80
N ARG A 370 30.48 -24.05 -2.28
CA ARG A 370 31.53 -24.89 -1.70
C ARG A 370 32.77 -24.83 -2.57
N MET A 371 33.92 -24.60 -1.94
CA MET A 371 35.21 -24.70 -2.61
C MET A 371 35.59 -26.16 -2.83
N CYS A 372 35.95 -26.50 -4.06
CA CYS A 372 36.35 -27.87 -4.42
C CYS A 372 37.46 -27.91 -5.47
N ASP A 373 38.14 -29.05 -5.59
CA ASP A 373 39.05 -29.32 -6.69
C ASP A 373 38.29 -29.78 -7.96
N PHE A 374 39.03 -30.14 -9.00
CA PHE A 374 38.44 -30.59 -10.27
C PHE A 374 37.65 -31.91 -10.14
N ASP A 375 37.99 -32.74 -9.14
CA ASP A 375 37.34 -34.02 -8.83
C ASP A 375 36.19 -33.84 -7.80
N LEU A 376 35.83 -32.60 -7.48
CA LEU A 376 34.79 -32.19 -6.52
C LEU A 376 35.08 -32.55 -5.05
N HIS A 377 36.34 -32.80 -4.69
CA HIS A 377 36.75 -32.90 -3.28
C HIS A 377 36.75 -31.51 -2.64
N THR A 378 36.22 -31.41 -1.43
CA THR A 378 36.13 -30.14 -0.69
C THR A 378 37.50 -29.61 -0.29
N LEU A 379 37.74 -28.34 -0.58
CA LEU A 379 38.91 -27.59 -0.13
C LEU A 379 38.54 -26.72 1.08
N PRO A 380 39.46 -26.49 2.05
CA PRO A 380 39.25 -25.53 3.11
C PRO A 380 38.95 -24.12 2.56
N PRO A 381 38.05 -23.32 3.18
CA PRO A 381 37.33 -23.57 4.44
C PRO A 381 36.05 -24.43 4.30
N GLY A 382 35.69 -24.88 3.11
CA GLY A 382 34.49 -25.68 2.85
C GLY A 382 33.35 -24.86 2.22
N LEU A 383 32.17 -24.85 2.86
CA LEU A 383 31.01 -24.05 2.44
C LEU A 383 31.19 -22.59 2.87
N ILE A 384 30.96 -21.68 1.95
CA ILE A 384 30.98 -20.23 2.16
C ILE A 384 29.55 -19.70 1.96
N ASP A 385 28.90 -19.31 3.04
CA ASP A 385 27.48 -18.95 3.07
C ASP A 385 27.17 -17.48 3.44
N HIS A 386 28.21 -16.70 3.74
CA HIS A 386 28.15 -15.27 4.08
C HIS A 386 27.08 -14.90 5.12
N ARG A 387 27.04 -15.62 6.26
CA ARG A 387 26.12 -15.34 7.40
C ARG A 387 26.31 -13.97 8.07
N GLU A 388 27.34 -13.22 7.69
CA GLU A 388 27.52 -11.81 8.04
C GLU A 388 26.55 -10.88 7.29
N TRP A 389 25.87 -11.36 6.24
CA TRP A 389 24.79 -10.61 5.61
C TRP A 389 23.50 -10.77 6.41
N THR A 390 23.07 -9.71 7.10
CA THR A 390 21.79 -9.65 7.81
C THR A 390 20.75 -8.85 7.02
N GLU A 391 19.47 -9.09 7.29
CA GLU A 391 18.37 -8.33 6.67
C GLU A 391 18.49 -6.83 6.98
N GLU A 392 18.82 -6.50 8.23
CA GLU A 392 18.89 -5.13 8.72
C GLU A 392 20.11 -4.38 8.16
N ASN A 393 21.30 -5.01 8.14
CA ASN A 393 22.56 -4.29 7.96
C ASN A 393 23.48 -4.88 6.87
N GLY A 394 23.08 -5.95 6.18
CA GLY A 394 23.89 -6.60 5.15
C GLY A 394 24.37 -5.63 4.06
N CYS A 395 23.48 -4.73 3.60
CA CYS A 395 23.80 -3.72 2.58
C CYS A 395 24.85 -2.68 3.01
N ASN A 396 24.96 -2.41 4.31
CA ASN A 396 25.97 -1.52 4.87
C ASN A 396 27.28 -2.28 5.12
N ASN A 397 27.19 -3.49 5.67
CA ASN A 397 28.34 -4.37 5.87
C ASN A 397 29.01 -4.74 4.53
N ALA A 398 28.26 -4.74 3.43
CA ALA A 398 28.76 -4.91 2.07
C ALA A 398 29.92 -3.98 1.73
N LEU A 399 29.93 -2.74 2.24
CA LEU A 399 30.99 -1.76 2.01
C LEU A 399 32.28 -2.09 2.76
N ARG A 400 32.19 -2.89 3.83
CA ARG A 400 33.34 -3.34 4.61
C ARG A 400 34.01 -4.57 3.97
N ILE A 401 33.22 -5.55 3.54
CA ILE A 401 33.74 -6.84 3.05
C ILE A 401 34.09 -6.83 1.55
N ASN A 402 34.89 -7.78 1.10
CA ASN A 402 35.44 -7.85 -0.27
C ASN A 402 34.62 -8.67 -1.27
N GLY A 403 33.49 -9.26 -0.89
CA GLY A 403 32.62 -10.02 -1.78
C GLY A 403 31.23 -10.24 -1.18
N LEU A 404 30.25 -10.50 -2.04
CA LEU A 404 28.85 -10.72 -1.65
C LEU A 404 28.45 -12.20 -1.61
N GLY A 405 29.23 -13.08 -2.27
CA GLY A 405 28.92 -14.50 -2.43
C GLY A 405 28.49 -14.88 -3.84
N ALA A 406 28.31 -16.18 -4.08
CA ALA A 406 27.97 -16.77 -5.37
C ALA A 406 27.05 -18.00 -5.19
N PRO A 407 26.20 -18.35 -6.18
CA PRO A 407 26.00 -17.64 -7.44
C PRO A 407 25.16 -16.37 -7.20
N ARG A 408 25.30 -15.38 -8.08
CA ARG A 408 24.46 -14.19 -8.08
C ARG A 408 23.39 -14.32 -9.15
N ALA A 409 22.19 -13.85 -8.85
CA ALA A 409 21.12 -13.73 -9.80
C ALA A 409 20.48 -12.36 -9.70
N PHE A 410 19.96 -11.85 -10.81
CA PHE A 410 19.47 -10.48 -10.91
C PHE A 410 18.12 -10.43 -11.61
N PHE A 411 17.25 -9.53 -11.17
CA PHE A 411 16.07 -9.16 -11.93
C PHE A 411 16.48 -8.34 -13.17
N THR A 412 16.25 -8.91 -14.35
CA THR A 412 16.83 -8.44 -15.63
C THR A 412 16.52 -6.98 -15.95
N PRO A 413 15.29 -6.46 -15.77
CA PRO A 413 15.00 -5.05 -16.06
C PRO A 413 15.79 -4.04 -15.22
N LEU A 414 15.96 -4.31 -13.93
CA LEU A 414 16.77 -3.46 -13.06
C LEU A 414 18.25 -3.59 -13.41
N LEU A 415 18.69 -4.80 -13.77
CA LEU A 415 20.06 -5.01 -14.19
C LEU A 415 20.40 -4.28 -15.49
N ARG A 416 19.49 -4.22 -16.47
CA ARG A 416 19.65 -3.42 -17.70
C ARG A 416 19.82 -1.93 -17.39
N GLN A 417 19.08 -1.41 -16.41
CA GLN A 417 19.14 -0.02 -15.99
C GLN A 417 20.45 0.32 -15.26
N ILE A 418 20.92 -0.58 -14.38
CA ILE A 418 22.16 -0.39 -13.62
C ILE A 418 23.39 -0.59 -14.52
N GLY A 419 23.40 -1.69 -15.27
CA GLY A 419 24.51 -2.13 -16.10
C GLY A 419 25.72 -2.61 -15.29
N PHE A 420 26.41 -3.63 -15.79
CA PHE A 420 27.72 -3.98 -15.27
C PHE A 420 28.77 -3.00 -15.77
N PRO A 421 29.76 -2.60 -14.93
CA PRO A 421 30.95 -1.93 -15.45
C PRO A 421 31.71 -2.89 -16.38
N ASN A 422 32.22 -2.37 -17.51
CA ASN A 422 32.98 -3.17 -18.47
C ASN A 422 34.41 -3.46 -17.95
N THR A 423 34.51 -4.34 -16.95
CA THR A 423 35.75 -4.84 -16.33
C THR A 423 35.62 -6.35 -16.11
N SER A 424 36.73 -7.00 -15.74
CA SER A 424 36.79 -8.44 -15.42
C SER A 424 37.13 -8.70 -13.96
N TYR A 425 37.05 -7.67 -13.11
CA TYR A 425 37.19 -7.81 -11.66
C TYR A 425 36.35 -6.74 -10.95
N GLY A 426 35.50 -7.17 -10.01
CA GLY A 426 34.68 -6.30 -9.16
C GLY A 426 33.40 -5.77 -9.82
N GLU A 427 33.09 -6.21 -11.04
CA GLU A 427 31.88 -5.83 -11.77
C GLU A 427 30.60 -6.27 -11.06
N ASP A 428 30.60 -7.49 -10.52
CA ASP A 428 29.55 -8.09 -9.72
C ASP A 428 29.34 -7.34 -8.40
N TYR A 429 30.44 -6.96 -7.75
CA TYR A 429 30.43 -6.21 -6.50
C TYR A 429 29.87 -4.80 -6.72
N ALA A 430 30.25 -4.13 -7.81
CA ALA A 430 29.70 -2.82 -8.18
C ALA A 430 28.18 -2.88 -8.35
N VAL A 431 27.69 -3.87 -9.09
CA VAL A 431 26.25 -4.07 -9.32
C VAL A 431 25.53 -4.40 -8.02
N GLY A 432 26.08 -5.31 -7.20
CA GLY A 432 25.48 -5.65 -5.90
C GLY A 432 25.38 -4.45 -4.95
N LEU A 433 26.41 -3.59 -4.89
CA LEU A 433 26.32 -2.34 -4.14
C LEU A 433 25.19 -1.44 -4.65
N ALA A 434 25.07 -1.27 -5.97
CA ALA A 434 24.02 -0.46 -6.58
C ALA A 434 22.60 -1.00 -6.31
N PHE A 435 22.40 -2.33 -6.37
CA PHE A 435 21.12 -2.95 -6.00
C PHE A 435 20.81 -2.70 -4.52
N SER A 436 21.78 -2.93 -3.64
CA SER A 436 21.62 -2.82 -2.18
C SER A 436 21.26 -1.42 -1.68
N ARG A 437 21.42 -0.40 -2.53
CA ARG A 437 21.06 0.99 -2.24
C ARG A 437 19.54 1.23 -2.23
N HIS A 438 18.81 0.51 -3.07
CA HIS A 438 17.38 0.76 -3.34
C HIS A 438 16.49 -0.46 -3.14
N TYR A 439 17.07 -1.66 -3.23
CA TYR A 439 16.34 -2.91 -3.26
C TYR A 439 16.95 -3.95 -2.34
N ARG A 440 16.10 -4.86 -1.86
CA ARG A 440 16.51 -6.03 -1.10
C ARG A 440 17.39 -6.96 -1.94
N ILE A 441 18.50 -7.40 -1.36
CA ILE A 441 19.28 -8.55 -1.84
C ILE A 441 18.91 -9.75 -0.96
N GLY A 442 18.32 -10.77 -1.57
CA GLY A 442 17.93 -12.00 -0.90
C GLY A 442 19.09 -12.99 -0.80
N ARG A 443 18.99 -13.91 0.16
CA ARG A 443 20.05 -14.87 0.50
C ARG A 443 19.57 -16.31 0.43
N ILE A 444 20.43 -17.21 -0.04
CA ILE A 444 20.27 -18.67 0.07
C ILE A 444 21.50 -19.24 0.75
N TYR A 445 21.35 -19.71 1.98
CA TYR A 445 22.45 -20.22 2.82
C TYR A 445 22.80 -21.69 2.53
N ASP A 446 21.93 -22.40 1.81
CA ASP A 446 22.19 -23.76 1.35
C ASP A 446 23.20 -23.74 0.19
N GLU A 447 23.98 -24.81 0.06
CA GLU A 447 24.90 -25.00 -1.05
C GLU A 447 24.14 -24.99 -2.39
N LEU A 448 24.52 -24.07 -3.28
CA LEU A 448 23.97 -23.99 -4.63
C LEU A 448 25.00 -24.24 -5.71
N TYR A 449 26.29 -24.08 -5.40
CA TYR A 449 27.33 -23.84 -6.39
C TYR A 449 28.67 -24.45 -5.99
N PHE A 450 29.34 -25.10 -6.93
CA PHE A 450 30.69 -25.65 -6.76
C PHE A 450 31.70 -24.71 -7.41
N CYS A 451 32.44 -24.00 -6.57
CA CYS A 451 33.56 -23.18 -7.00
C CYS A 451 34.80 -24.07 -7.14
N ARG A 452 35.16 -24.40 -8.39
CA ARG A 452 36.25 -25.34 -8.70
C ARG A 452 37.59 -24.61 -8.73
N ARG A 453 38.62 -25.20 -8.15
CA ARG A 453 40.01 -24.71 -8.17
C ARG A 453 40.94 -25.74 -8.82
N TRP A 454 41.76 -25.33 -9.77
CA TRP A 454 42.79 -26.17 -10.39
C TRP A 454 44.02 -25.37 -10.80
N THR A 455 45.10 -26.08 -11.13
CA THR A 455 46.35 -25.52 -11.66
C THR A 455 46.10 -24.79 -12.99
N GLY A 456 46.01 -23.46 -12.90
CA GLY A 456 45.67 -22.56 -14.01
C GLY A 456 44.42 -21.71 -13.79
N ASN A 457 43.58 -22.00 -12.78
CA ASN A 457 42.41 -21.20 -12.40
C ASN A 457 42.44 -20.74 -10.94
N SER A 458 43.51 -20.07 -10.55
CA SER A 458 43.57 -19.52 -9.21
C SER A 458 44.46 -18.30 -9.17
N ASP A 459 43.92 -17.23 -8.60
CA ASP A 459 44.61 -16.12 -7.92
C ASP A 459 45.53 -16.61 -6.76
N HIS A 460 46.02 -17.85 -6.80
CA HIS A 460 47.01 -18.35 -5.86
C HIS A 460 48.33 -17.65 -6.14
N ALA A 461 48.70 -16.77 -5.21
CA ALA A 461 49.86 -15.89 -5.24
C ALA A 461 49.80 -14.82 -6.34
N LEU A 462 48.70 -14.04 -6.38
CA LEU A 462 48.77 -12.70 -6.99
C LEU A 462 49.92 -11.94 -6.34
N ASN A 463 50.77 -11.32 -7.16
CA ASN A 463 51.80 -10.44 -6.61
C ASN A 463 51.14 -9.24 -5.90
N ILE A 464 51.88 -8.61 -5.00
CA ILE A 464 51.38 -7.48 -4.19
C ILE A 464 50.79 -6.39 -5.09
N GLU A 465 51.43 -6.08 -6.22
CA GLU A 465 50.96 -5.08 -7.18
C GLU A 465 49.56 -5.37 -7.75
N ARG A 466 49.29 -6.63 -8.12
CA ARG A 466 47.98 -7.03 -8.66
C ARG A 466 46.91 -7.05 -7.57
N THR A 467 47.24 -7.52 -6.37
CA THR A 467 46.35 -7.45 -5.19
C THR A 467 46.01 -6.00 -4.87
N ASN A 468 47.00 -5.11 -4.88
CA ASN A 468 46.85 -3.68 -4.67
C ASN A 468 45.97 -3.03 -5.74
N ALA A 469 46.19 -3.33 -7.02
CA ALA A 469 45.35 -2.83 -8.11
C ALA A 469 43.88 -3.25 -7.94
N ASN A 470 43.63 -4.51 -7.56
CA ASN A 470 42.31 -5.05 -7.31
C ASN A 470 41.62 -4.37 -6.10
N ASN A 471 42.33 -4.22 -4.99
CA ASN A 471 41.82 -3.57 -3.78
C ASN A 471 41.53 -2.09 -4.02
N LEU A 472 42.45 -1.38 -4.68
CA LEU A 472 42.28 0.03 -5.04
C LEU A 472 41.05 0.24 -5.92
N TYR A 473 40.80 -0.65 -6.89
CA TYR A 473 39.61 -0.59 -7.72
C TYR A 473 38.32 -0.80 -6.91
N LYS A 474 38.26 -1.83 -6.05
CA LYS A 474 37.07 -2.05 -5.19
C LYS A 474 36.84 -0.89 -4.21
N ASP A 475 37.90 -0.30 -3.65
CA ASP A 475 37.77 0.90 -2.81
C ASP A 475 37.26 2.12 -3.60
N ARG A 476 37.54 2.20 -4.92
CA ARG A 476 36.96 3.24 -5.80
C ARG A 476 35.46 2.98 -6.00
N LEU A 477 35.05 1.72 -6.18
CA LEU A 477 33.64 1.34 -6.27
C LEU A 477 32.88 1.72 -4.98
N ARG A 478 33.46 1.43 -3.82
CA ARG A 478 32.93 1.86 -2.51
C ARG A 478 32.84 3.38 -2.40
N THR A 479 33.83 4.10 -2.90
CA THR A 479 33.83 5.57 -2.91
C THR A 479 32.68 6.12 -3.76
N LEU A 480 32.46 5.55 -4.96
CA LEU A 480 31.34 5.89 -5.83
C LEU A 480 30.01 5.65 -5.12
N GLU A 481 29.86 4.49 -4.48
CA GLU A 481 28.65 4.12 -3.77
C GLU A 481 28.39 5.03 -2.56
N LEU A 482 29.40 5.32 -1.72
CA LEU A 482 29.28 6.26 -0.60
C LEU A 482 28.76 7.62 -1.05
N ASN A 483 29.34 8.18 -2.12
CA ASN A 483 28.89 9.47 -2.66
C ASN A 483 27.45 9.39 -3.18
N ALA A 484 27.04 8.26 -3.76
CA ALA A 484 25.66 8.06 -4.22
C ALA A 484 24.66 7.98 -3.06
N ARG A 485 24.99 7.22 -2.00
CA ARG A 485 24.17 7.14 -0.77
C ARG A 485 24.03 8.49 -0.09
N GLN A 486 25.11 9.28 -0.01
CA GLN A 486 25.06 10.64 0.53
C GLN A 486 24.10 11.54 -0.24
N ARG A 487 24.16 11.53 -1.59
CA ARG A 487 23.24 12.31 -2.41
C ARG A 487 21.79 11.89 -2.20
N MET A 488 21.52 10.59 -2.18
CA MET A 488 20.19 10.02 -1.92
C MET A 488 19.66 10.46 -0.55
N ASN A 489 20.46 10.31 0.51
CA ASN A 489 20.07 10.67 1.88
C ASN A 489 19.87 12.18 2.09
N THR A 490 20.46 13.02 1.23
CA THR A 490 20.20 14.47 1.21
C THR A 490 18.98 14.89 0.38
N GLY A 491 18.19 13.93 -0.13
CA GLY A 491 16.98 14.18 -0.92
C GLY A 491 17.23 14.45 -2.40
N THR A 492 18.46 14.21 -2.91
CA THR A 492 18.72 14.29 -4.35
C THR A 492 18.15 13.05 -5.02
N ALA A 493 17.17 13.23 -5.90
CA ALA A 493 16.60 12.13 -6.68
C ALA A 493 17.69 11.43 -7.50
N ASP A 494 17.69 10.09 -7.51
CA ASP A 494 18.58 9.28 -8.35
C ASP A 494 18.05 9.31 -9.79
N PRO A 495 18.69 10.02 -10.73
CA PRO A 495 18.18 10.18 -12.09
C PRO A 495 18.21 8.87 -12.88
N LEU A 496 18.99 7.88 -12.43
CA LEU A 496 19.08 6.57 -13.04
C LEU A 496 18.05 5.60 -12.51
N MET A 497 17.45 5.83 -11.34
CA MET A 497 16.36 5.02 -10.79
C MET A 497 15.01 5.66 -11.09
N GLY A 498 14.72 5.83 -12.39
CA GLY A 498 13.39 6.20 -12.86
C GLY A 498 12.34 5.15 -12.46
N ASP A 499 11.08 5.56 -12.39
CA ASP A 499 9.95 4.66 -12.15
C ASP A 499 9.88 3.54 -13.21
N SER A 500 9.25 2.42 -12.87
CA SER A 500 9.03 1.26 -13.75
C SER A 500 8.48 1.65 -15.12
N LEU A 501 7.66 2.69 -15.19
CA LEU A 501 7.13 3.18 -16.46
C LEU A 501 8.19 3.81 -17.36
N GLN A 502 9.14 4.56 -16.80
CA GLN A 502 10.25 5.13 -17.57
C GLN A 502 11.19 4.04 -18.09
N ARG A 503 11.46 3.00 -17.29
CA ARG A 503 12.22 1.81 -17.73
C ARG A 503 11.54 1.14 -18.92
N PHE A 504 10.23 0.92 -18.82
CA PHE A 504 9.44 0.34 -19.91
C PHE A 504 9.51 1.19 -21.18
N PHE A 505 9.36 2.51 -21.05
CA PHE A 505 9.43 3.45 -22.17
C PHE A 505 10.81 3.44 -22.84
N ASN A 506 11.88 3.55 -22.08
CA ASN A 506 13.25 3.54 -22.62
C ASN A 506 13.55 2.22 -23.32
N ARG A 507 13.19 1.08 -22.70
CA ARG A 507 13.38 -0.23 -23.30
C ARG A 507 12.62 -0.39 -24.61
N GLN A 508 11.39 0.14 -24.69
CA GLN A 508 10.62 0.12 -25.93
C GLN A 508 11.33 0.88 -27.05
N LEU A 509 11.97 2.01 -26.76
CA LEU A 509 12.73 2.77 -27.76
C LEU A 509 14.01 2.04 -28.19
N GLU A 510 14.66 1.29 -27.29
CA GLU A 510 15.83 0.47 -27.64
C GLU A 510 15.49 -0.67 -28.61
N VAL A 511 14.33 -1.32 -28.43
CA VAL A 511 13.97 -2.50 -29.23
C VAL A 511 13.12 -2.19 -30.47
N TRP A 512 12.56 -0.97 -30.56
CA TRP A 512 11.69 -0.57 -31.67
C TRP A 512 12.18 0.71 -32.36
N GLU A 513 13.02 0.51 -33.38
CA GLU A 513 13.69 1.57 -34.13
C GLU A 513 12.73 2.62 -34.73
N ASP A 514 11.56 2.21 -35.24
CA ASP A 514 10.59 3.15 -35.81
C ASP A 514 10.01 4.09 -34.73
N ALA A 515 9.70 3.57 -33.55
CA ALA A 515 9.25 4.40 -32.43
C ALA A 515 10.38 5.33 -31.98
N HIS A 516 11.61 4.82 -31.82
CA HIS A 516 12.79 5.63 -31.50
C HIS A 516 12.96 6.80 -32.46
N ARG A 517 12.89 6.55 -33.77
CA ARG A 517 12.99 7.58 -34.81
C ARG A 517 11.88 8.63 -34.68
N HIS A 518 10.62 8.23 -34.50
CA HIS A 518 9.52 9.21 -34.37
C HIS A 518 9.62 10.06 -33.08
N PHE A 519 10.10 9.51 -31.97
CA PHE A 519 10.38 10.29 -30.76
C PHE A 519 11.61 11.20 -30.93
N HIS A 520 12.60 10.78 -31.72
CA HIS A 520 13.72 11.63 -32.10
C HIS A 520 13.26 12.80 -32.96
N ASP A 521 12.47 12.54 -34.01
CA ASP A 521 11.90 13.55 -34.90
C ASP A 521 11.01 14.55 -34.14
N LEU A 522 10.27 14.09 -33.12
CA LEU A 522 9.46 14.96 -32.26
C LEU A 522 10.30 16.06 -31.58
N LYS A 523 11.59 15.83 -31.29
CA LYS A 523 12.46 16.87 -30.68
C LYS A 523 12.75 18.02 -31.65
N SER A 524 12.55 17.80 -32.95
CA SER A 524 12.82 18.76 -34.02
C SER A 524 11.58 19.45 -34.59
N VAL A 525 10.38 19.14 -34.07
CA VAL A 525 9.13 19.74 -34.57
C VAL A 525 9.05 21.23 -34.27
N GLU A 526 8.57 22.00 -35.25
CA GLU A 526 8.35 23.44 -35.09
C GLU A 526 7.06 23.70 -34.30
N SER A 527 7.09 24.75 -33.47
CA SER A 527 5.89 25.20 -32.76
C SER A 527 5.86 26.71 -32.61
N CYS A 528 4.67 27.30 -32.65
CA CYS A 528 4.45 28.72 -32.38
C CYS A 528 3.36 28.92 -31.32
N GLU A 529 3.40 30.06 -30.63
CA GLU A 529 2.39 30.47 -29.68
C GLU A 529 1.50 31.57 -30.29
N LEU A 530 0.19 31.43 -30.10
CA LEU A 530 -0.84 32.35 -30.58
C LEU A 530 -1.56 32.96 -29.39
N SER A 531 -1.46 34.28 -29.22
CA SER A 531 -2.18 35.00 -28.17
C SER A 531 -3.66 35.16 -28.54
N CYS A 532 -4.54 34.70 -27.65
CA CYS A 532 -6.00 34.67 -27.81
C CYS A 532 -6.65 35.37 -26.60
N GLY A 533 -6.53 36.70 -26.54
CA GLY A 533 -6.93 37.47 -25.34
C GLY A 533 -5.98 37.18 -24.18
N ASP A 534 -6.52 36.77 -23.03
CA ASP A 534 -5.75 36.44 -21.83
C ASP A 534 -5.23 34.98 -21.80
N THR A 535 -5.47 34.22 -22.87
CA THR A 535 -5.03 32.82 -23.02
C THR A 535 -4.07 32.66 -24.21
N THR A 536 -3.19 31.67 -24.14
CA THR A 536 -2.27 31.30 -25.22
C THR A 536 -2.63 29.94 -25.79
N LEU A 537 -2.69 29.83 -27.12
CA LEU A 537 -2.74 28.56 -27.84
C LEU A 537 -1.36 28.24 -28.40
N ARG A 538 -1.01 26.96 -28.52
CA ARG A 538 0.23 26.52 -29.16
C ARG A 538 -0.09 25.69 -30.38
N VAL A 539 0.51 26.02 -31.51
CA VAL A 539 0.40 25.23 -32.75
C VAL A 539 1.69 24.46 -32.93
N GLN A 540 1.59 23.16 -33.24
CA GLN A 540 2.73 22.28 -33.52
C GLN A 540 2.64 21.80 -34.97
N PHE A 541 3.74 21.93 -35.73
CA PHE A 541 3.89 21.29 -37.03
C PHE A 541 4.49 19.89 -36.83
N ASN A 542 3.68 18.85 -37.02
CA ASN A 542 4.10 17.47 -36.82
C ASN A 542 3.69 16.58 -38.01
N PRO A 543 4.56 16.38 -39.00
CA PRO A 543 4.23 15.66 -40.23
C PRO A 543 3.94 14.17 -40.00
N ALA A 544 4.49 13.55 -38.95
CA ALA A 544 4.23 12.15 -38.60
C ALA A 544 2.74 11.91 -38.26
N ARG A 545 1.99 12.97 -37.92
CA ARG A 545 0.56 12.89 -37.61
C ARG A 545 -0.34 12.79 -38.84
N MET A 546 0.20 12.91 -40.07
CA MET A 546 -0.57 12.76 -41.30
C MET A 546 -1.34 11.42 -41.36
N VAL A 547 -0.72 10.33 -40.91
CA VAL A 547 -1.33 8.98 -40.88
C VAL A 547 -2.59 8.95 -40.01
N SER A 548 -2.55 9.60 -38.85
CA SER A 548 -3.69 9.63 -37.91
C SER A 548 -4.74 10.67 -38.31
N THR A 549 -4.32 11.87 -38.75
CA THR A 549 -5.23 12.96 -39.11
C THR A 549 -5.95 12.71 -40.42
N GLY A 550 -5.33 12.00 -41.37
CA GLY A 550 -5.91 11.62 -42.67
C GLY A 550 -6.77 10.35 -42.65
N ALA A 551 -6.82 9.62 -41.53
CA ALA A 551 -7.52 8.33 -41.45
C ALA A 551 -9.03 8.49 -41.67
N ARG A 552 -9.60 7.58 -42.49
CA ARG A 552 -11.06 7.41 -42.66
C ARG A 552 -11.59 6.52 -41.54
N ILE A 553 -12.68 6.95 -40.91
CA ILE A 553 -13.29 6.27 -39.75
C ILE A 553 -14.73 5.84 -40.01
N ASP A 554 -15.17 5.80 -41.27
CA ASP A 554 -16.49 5.28 -41.60
C ASP A 554 -16.56 3.76 -41.40
N ARG A 555 -17.77 3.24 -41.12
CA ARG A 555 -17.98 1.82 -40.78
C ARG A 555 -17.40 0.84 -41.82
N ARG A 556 -17.40 1.22 -43.10
CA ARG A 556 -16.88 0.36 -44.17
C ARG A 556 -15.35 0.32 -44.14
N SER A 557 -14.69 1.48 -44.04
CA SER A 557 -13.23 1.57 -43.90
C SER A 557 -12.70 0.87 -42.64
N LEU A 558 -13.44 0.93 -41.52
CA LEU A 558 -13.07 0.24 -40.27
C LEU A 558 -13.24 -1.29 -40.38
N ALA A 559 -14.31 -1.77 -41.01
CA ALA A 559 -14.52 -3.20 -41.22
C ALA A 559 -13.49 -3.85 -42.16
N GLU A 560 -12.87 -3.07 -43.05
CA GLU A 560 -11.86 -3.54 -44.02
C GLU A 560 -10.43 -3.52 -43.44
N ARG A 561 -10.17 -2.86 -42.29
CA ARG A 561 -8.84 -2.73 -41.68
C ARG A 561 -8.76 -3.50 -40.34
N PRO A 562 -7.78 -4.41 -40.16
CA PRO A 562 -7.54 -5.03 -38.85
C PRO A 562 -7.24 -3.96 -37.79
N CYS A 563 -7.91 -4.05 -36.63
CA CYS A 563 -7.73 -3.08 -35.56
C CYS A 563 -6.30 -3.17 -34.98
N PHE A 564 -5.54 -2.08 -35.12
CA PHE A 564 -4.11 -1.99 -34.76
C PHE A 564 -3.85 -1.91 -33.24
N LEU A 565 -4.91 -1.86 -32.42
CA LEU A 565 -4.81 -1.92 -30.95
C LEU A 565 -5.00 -3.34 -30.40
N CYS A 566 -5.47 -4.29 -31.23
CA CYS A 566 -5.56 -5.70 -30.87
C CYS A 566 -4.18 -6.37 -30.87
N ASP A 567 -3.95 -7.28 -29.92
CA ASP A 567 -2.67 -7.99 -29.74
C ASP A 567 -2.14 -8.62 -31.03
N GLU A 568 -2.99 -9.34 -31.74
CA GLU A 568 -2.64 -10.08 -32.96
C GLU A 568 -2.24 -9.19 -34.15
N ASN A 569 -2.61 -7.90 -34.13
CA ASN A 569 -2.37 -6.97 -35.24
C ASN A 569 -1.26 -5.95 -34.96
N ARG A 570 -0.64 -6.01 -33.77
CA ARG A 570 0.43 -5.09 -33.37
C ARG A 570 1.79 -5.55 -33.93
N PRO A 571 2.73 -4.62 -34.17
CA PRO A 571 4.11 -5.00 -34.48
C PRO A 571 4.70 -5.85 -33.35
N PRO A 572 5.43 -6.93 -33.64
CA PRO A 572 5.98 -7.82 -32.61
C PRO A 572 7.00 -7.14 -31.68
N GLN A 573 7.61 -6.04 -32.14
CA GLN A 573 8.53 -5.21 -31.34
C GLN A 573 7.80 -4.30 -30.33
N GLN A 574 6.49 -4.09 -30.49
CA GLN A 574 5.72 -3.24 -29.58
C GLN A 574 5.44 -4.02 -28.29
N MET A 575 6.19 -3.67 -27.25
CA MET A 575 6.03 -4.15 -25.89
C MET A 575 4.70 -3.68 -25.31
N LYS A 576 4.22 -4.43 -24.31
CA LYS A 576 3.04 -4.09 -23.52
C LYS A 576 3.40 -4.15 -22.03
N LYS A 577 2.84 -3.22 -21.26
CA LYS A 577 2.86 -3.29 -19.80
C LYS A 577 1.44 -3.55 -19.31
N GLY A 578 1.25 -4.66 -18.60
CA GLY A 578 -0.02 -4.99 -17.98
C GLY A 578 -0.37 -3.99 -16.88
N LEU A 579 -1.64 -3.58 -16.83
CA LEU A 579 -2.19 -2.84 -15.69
C LEU A 579 -3.07 -3.82 -14.90
N GLU A 580 -3.27 -3.58 -13.60
CA GLU A 580 -4.20 -4.40 -12.78
C GLU A 580 -5.67 -4.28 -13.24
N SER A 581 -5.94 -3.38 -14.19
CA SER A 581 -7.23 -3.19 -14.84
C SER A 581 -7.36 -4.00 -16.14
N ARG A 582 -8.52 -3.92 -16.80
CA ARG A 582 -8.76 -4.54 -18.13
C ARG A 582 -8.03 -3.83 -19.28
N PHE A 583 -6.94 -3.14 -19.00
CA PHE A 583 -6.19 -2.30 -19.93
C PHE A 583 -4.71 -2.69 -19.94
N GLN A 584 -4.06 -2.34 -21.05
CA GLN A 584 -2.61 -2.49 -21.22
C GLN A 584 -2.05 -1.14 -21.63
N LEU A 585 -0.81 -0.85 -21.23
CA LEU A 585 -0.11 0.38 -21.59
C LEU A 585 0.89 0.10 -22.70
N LEU A 586 0.83 0.93 -23.76
CA LEU A 586 1.69 0.85 -24.94
C LEU A 586 2.33 2.21 -25.19
N VAL A 587 3.60 2.23 -25.61
CA VAL A 587 4.18 3.46 -26.16
C VAL A 587 3.50 3.79 -27.49
N ASN A 588 3.07 5.04 -27.64
CA ASN A 588 2.44 5.52 -28.86
C ASN A 588 3.52 5.76 -29.93
N PRO A 589 3.51 5.02 -31.06
CA PRO A 589 4.54 5.18 -32.09
C PRO A 589 4.44 6.50 -32.87
N TYR A 590 3.37 7.27 -32.72
CA TYR A 590 3.18 8.57 -33.36
C TYR A 590 2.99 9.68 -32.31
N PRO A 591 4.06 10.04 -31.58
CA PRO A 591 3.97 10.87 -30.40
C PRO A 591 3.70 12.34 -30.73
N ILE A 592 3.02 12.99 -29.79
CA ILE A 592 2.81 14.46 -29.73
C ILE A 592 3.53 15.06 -28.52
N LEU A 593 3.74 14.24 -27.48
CA LEU A 593 4.30 14.60 -26.18
C LEU A 593 5.63 13.85 -25.99
N PRO A 594 6.58 14.37 -25.18
CA PRO A 594 7.90 13.77 -24.97
C PRO A 594 7.84 12.32 -24.49
N GLU A 595 6.91 12.00 -23.59
CA GLU A 595 6.39 10.66 -23.37
C GLU A 595 4.94 10.64 -23.83
N HIS A 596 4.56 9.59 -24.58
CA HIS A 596 3.21 9.45 -25.09
C HIS A 596 2.84 7.96 -25.13
N TYR A 597 1.71 7.63 -24.51
CA TYR A 597 1.19 6.28 -24.36
C TYR A 597 -0.20 6.15 -24.97
N THR A 598 -0.50 4.96 -25.49
CA THR A 598 -1.85 4.51 -25.85
C THR A 598 -2.22 3.37 -24.90
N ILE A 599 -3.40 3.46 -24.27
CA ILE A 599 -3.82 2.55 -23.20
C ILE A 599 -5.11 1.86 -23.65
N PRO A 600 -5.05 0.85 -24.54
CA PRO A 600 -6.23 0.14 -25.00
C PRO A 600 -6.74 -0.88 -23.97
N ALA A 601 -8.05 -1.13 -24.00
CA ALA A 601 -8.65 -2.26 -23.32
C ALA A 601 -8.09 -3.57 -23.92
N VAL A 602 -7.92 -4.61 -23.11
CA VAL A 602 -7.45 -5.91 -23.59
C VAL A 602 -8.49 -6.55 -24.51
N ALA A 603 -9.77 -6.43 -24.15
CA ALA A 603 -10.88 -6.87 -24.99
C ALA A 603 -11.18 -5.83 -26.08
N HIS A 604 -11.37 -6.28 -27.31
CA HIS A 604 -11.89 -5.44 -28.40
C HIS A 604 -13.35 -5.09 -28.10
N GLN A 605 -13.58 -3.84 -27.70
CA GLN A 605 -14.91 -3.31 -27.39
C GLN A 605 -15.00 -1.85 -27.87
N PRO A 606 -16.19 -1.35 -28.27
CA PRO A 606 -16.32 0.03 -28.76
C PRO A 606 -15.83 1.09 -27.77
N GLN A 607 -15.34 2.22 -28.31
CA GLN A 607 -14.94 3.39 -27.54
C GLN A 607 -16.16 3.95 -26.78
N ALA A 608 -16.10 3.92 -25.44
CA ALA A 608 -17.20 4.35 -24.55
C ALA A 608 -16.69 4.72 -23.15
N ILE A 609 -16.94 5.95 -22.68
CA ILE A 609 -16.33 6.48 -21.46
C ILE A 609 -17.12 6.20 -20.17
N LEU A 610 -18.45 6.12 -20.22
CA LEU A 610 -19.31 6.17 -19.01
C LEU A 610 -18.90 5.18 -17.91
N HIS A 611 -18.64 3.92 -18.27
CA HIS A 611 -18.26 2.87 -17.32
C HIS A 611 -16.75 2.77 -17.07
N ASN A 612 -15.95 3.57 -17.79
CA ASN A 612 -14.49 3.48 -17.78
C ASN A 612 -13.82 4.78 -17.30
N TYR A 613 -14.58 5.86 -17.05
CA TYR A 613 -14.04 7.15 -16.62
C TYR A 613 -13.16 7.06 -15.36
N GLY A 614 -13.57 6.26 -14.35
CA GLY A 614 -12.80 6.04 -13.14
C GLY A 614 -11.42 5.40 -13.36
N GLU A 615 -11.16 4.81 -14.52
CA GLU A 615 -9.82 4.30 -14.88
C GLU A 615 -8.82 5.45 -15.12
N MET A 616 -9.28 6.62 -15.57
CA MET A 616 -8.41 7.80 -15.71
C MET A 616 -7.84 8.20 -14.34
N HIS A 617 -8.66 8.15 -13.29
CA HIS A 617 -8.24 8.41 -11.93
C HIS A 617 -7.25 7.36 -11.41
N ARG A 618 -7.51 6.06 -11.64
CA ARG A 618 -6.57 4.98 -11.27
C ARG A 618 -5.21 5.12 -11.97
N LEU A 619 -5.21 5.55 -13.23
CA LEU A 619 -3.98 5.83 -13.96
C LEU A 619 -3.19 6.99 -13.33
N LEU A 620 -3.87 8.04 -12.86
CA LEU A 620 -3.26 9.19 -12.19
C LEU A 620 -2.84 8.91 -10.74
N GLU A 621 -3.52 7.99 -10.05
CA GLU A 621 -3.08 7.44 -8.75
C GLU A 621 -1.72 6.73 -8.91
N ARG A 622 -1.57 5.95 -9.97
CA ARG A 622 -0.36 5.17 -10.24
C ARG A 622 0.76 6.01 -10.87
N PHE A 623 0.42 6.94 -11.76
CA PHE A 623 1.38 7.72 -12.55
C PHE A 623 1.06 9.23 -12.48
N ALA A 624 1.25 9.82 -11.30
CA ALA A 624 0.85 11.20 -11.02
C ALA A 624 1.53 12.27 -11.90
N TYR A 625 2.67 11.96 -12.53
CA TYR A 625 3.41 12.86 -13.42
C TYR A 625 2.83 12.91 -14.85
N LEU A 626 1.88 12.04 -15.18
CA LEU A 626 1.23 12.00 -16.47
C LEU A 626 -0.04 12.86 -16.51
N THR A 627 -0.42 13.23 -17.74
CA THR A 627 -1.78 13.65 -18.08
C THR A 627 -2.45 12.51 -18.83
N VAL A 628 -3.69 12.17 -18.46
CA VAL A 628 -4.49 11.11 -19.09
C VAL A 628 -5.63 11.76 -19.84
N PHE A 629 -5.86 11.34 -21.08
CA PHE A 629 -6.87 11.95 -21.93
C PHE A 629 -7.65 10.92 -22.73
N TYR A 630 -8.90 11.28 -23.03
CA TYR A 630 -9.85 10.47 -23.76
C TYR A 630 -10.43 11.26 -24.94
N ASN A 631 -10.51 10.59 -26.08
CA ASN A 631 -11.18 11.09 -27.28
C ASN A 631 -12.41 10.22 -27.53
N GLY A 632 -13.62 10.80 -27.54
CA GLY A 632 -14.82 10.06 -27.91
C GLY A 632 -14.77 9.50 -29.35
N PRO A 633 -15.64 8.54 -29.72
CA PRO A 633 -15.63 7.85 -31.01
C PRO A 633 -15.55 8.77 -32.22
N ARG A 634 -16.21 9.94 -32.13
CA ARG A 634 -16.23 10.96 -33.19
C ARG A 634 -15.58 12.26 -32.74
N CYS A 635 -14.60 12.19 -31.84
CA CYS A 635 -13.90 13.33 -31.28
C CYS A 635 -12.37 13.17 -31.35
N GLY A 636 -11.87 12.52 -32.42
CA GLY A 636 -10.43 12.33 -32.63
C GLY A 636 -9.86 11.01 -32.12
N ALA A 637 -10.71 10.03 -31.75
CA ALA A 637 -10.26 8.68 -31.43
C ALA A 637 -9.56 8.02 -32.62
N SER A 638 -8.41 7.38 -32.37
CA SER A 638 -7.61 6.75 -33.43
C SER A 638 -8.20 5.40 -33.91
N ALA A 639 -8.91 4.72 -33.02
CA ALA A 639 -9.67 3.49 -33.26
C ALA A 639 -11.01 3.58 -32.50
N PRO A 640 -12.08 4.13 -33.11
CA PRO A 640 -13.36 4.32 -32.42
C PRO A 640 -14.11 3.00 -32.11
N ASP A 641 -13.68 1.91 -32.71
CA ASP A 641 -14.15 0.54 -32.50
C ASP A 641 -13.46 -0.19 -31.35
N HIS A 642 -12.37 0.38 -30.79
CA HIS A 642 -11.61 -0.22 -29.68
C HIS A 642 -11.38 0.80 -28.56
N LEU A 643 -11.92 0.51 -27.38
CA LEU A 643 -11.78 1.33 -26.17
C LEU A 643 -10.31 1.59 -25.85
N HIS A 644 -9.89 2.86 -25.80
CA HIS A 644 -8.56 3.27 -25.39
C HIS A 644 -8.53 4.66 -24.77
N PHE A 645 -7.63 4.81 -23.80
CA PHE A 645 -7.15 6.10 -23.34
C PHE A 645 -5.82 6.43 -24.01
N GLN A 646 -5.38 7.68 -23.83
CA GLN A 646 -4.03 8.08 -24.13
C GLN A 646 -3.46 8.81 -22.91
N ALA A 647 -2.15 8.79 -22.76
CA ALA A 647 -1.49 9.53 -21.69
C ALA A 647 -0.16 10.09 -22.18
N GLY A 648 0.39 11.07 -21.48
CA GLY A 648 1.72 11.57 -21.78
C GLY A 648 2.21 12.57 -20.74
N THR A 649 3.35 13.19 -21.01
CA THR A 649 4.00 14.14 -20.08
C THR A 649 3.05 15.28 -19.70
N SER A 650 2.83 15.47 -18.39
CA SER A 650 2.00 16.55 -17.85
C SER A 650 2.73 17.91 -17.86
N GLY A 651 1.98 19.02 -17.76
CA GLY A 651 2.51 20.39 -17.65
C GLY A 651 2.88 21.06 -18.99
N ILE A 652 2.65 20.38 -20.11
CA ILE A 652 2.98 20.89 -21.46
C ILE A 652 1.80 21.63 -22.09
N LEU A 653 0.56 21.22 -21.76
CA LEU A 653 -0.64 21.75 -22.40
C LEU A 653 -0.91 23.20 -21.94
N PRO A 654 -1.30 24.13 -22.83
CA PRO A 654 -1.61 25.49 -22.43
C PRO A 654 -2.66 25.59 -21.30
N LEU A 655 -3.70 24.75 -21.35
CA LEU A 655 -4.69 24.60 -20.27
C LEU A 655 -4.04 24.35 -18.89
N GLN A 656 -3.00 23.50 -18.84
CA GLN A 656 -2.30 23.15 -17.60
C GLN A 656 -1.34 24.26 -17.15
N ARG A 657 -0.63 24.90 -18.09
CA ARG A 657 0.28 26.01 -17.79
C ARG A 657 -0.45 27.22 -17.22
N GLU A 658 -1.65 27.48 -17.71
CA GLU A 658 -2.50 28.58 -17.25
C GLU A 658 -3.44 28.18 -16.11
N TRP A 659 -3.37 26.94 -15.62
CA TRP A 659 -4.31 26.39 -14.65
C TRP A 659 -4.46 27.25 -13.39
N GLN A 660 -3.36 27.81 -12.87
CA GLN A 660 -3.40 28.68 -11.68
C GLN A 660 -4.26 29.94 -11.88
N ARG A 661 -4.34 30.46 -13.11
CA ARG A 661 -5.22 31.58 -13.47
C ARG A 661 -6.64 31.08 -13.64
N LEU A 662 -6.82 30.04 -14.47
CA LEU A 662 -8.14 29.50 -14.83
C LEU A 662 -8.90 28.94 -13.63
N SER A 663 -8.22 28.34 -12.66
CA SER A 663 -8.84 27.75 -11.47
C SER A 663 -9.46 28.78 -10.53
N ARG A 664 -9.09 30.06 -10.64
CA ARG A 664 -9.59 31.16 -9.79
C ARG A 664 -10.92 31.74 -10.27
N SER A 665 -11.29 31.51 -11.52
CA SER A 665 -12.51 32.04 -12.14
C SER A 665 -13.54 30.96 -12.47
N LEU A 666 -13.37 29.76 -11.92
CA LEU A 666 -14.33 28.68 -12.07
C LEU A 666 -15.67 29.04 -11.40
N GLN A 667 -16.77 28.88 -12.14
CA GLN A 667 -18.12 28.98 -11.59
C GLN A 667 -18.56 27.59 -11.11
N VAL A 668 -18.71 27.39 -9.80
CA VAL A 668 -19.19 26.11 -9.25
C VAL A 668 -20.65 25.90 -9.62
N VAL A 669 -20.98 24.74 -10.18
CA VAL A 669 -22.32 24.34 -10.62
C VAL A 669 -22.91 23.29 -9.66
N VAL A 670 -22.12 22.28 -9.30
CA VAL A 670 -22.51 21.23 -8.34
C VAL A 670 -21.36 20.99 -7.37
N THR A 671 -21.69 20.86 -6.08
CA THR A 671 -20.75 20.44 -5.03
C THR A 671 -21.17 19.07 -4.49
N LEU A 672 -20.20 18.19 -4.25
CA LEU A 672 -20.43 16.86 -3.68
C LEU A 672 -19.46 16.64 -2.52
N GLY A 673 -19.99 16.65 -1.28
CA GLY A 673 -19.17 16.66 -0.06
C GLY A 673 -18.36 17.95 0.08
N ASP A 674 -17.32 17.94 0.90
CA ASP A 674 -16.54 19.15 1.24
C ASP A 674 -15.49 19.54 0.17
N ASP A 675 -15.00 18.58 -0.62
CA ASP A 675 -13.80 18.76 -1.45
C ASP A 675 -13.99 18.46 -2.95
N ALA A 676 -15.20 18.08 -3.41
CA ALA A 676 -15.45 17.77 -4.81
C ALA A 676 -16.43 18.75 -5.48
N THR A 677 -16.02 19.30 -6.62
CA THR A 677 -16.79 20.31 -7.35
C THR A 677 -16.85 20.00 -8.84
N LEU A 678 -18.02 20.22 -9.43
CA LEU A 678 -18.24 20.34 -10.86
C LEU A 678 -18.48 21.81 -11.17
N SER A 679 -17.57 22.39 -11.96
CA SER A 679 -17.53 23.82 -12.24
C SER A 679 -17.47 24.09 -13.74
N LEU A 680 -17.87 25.29 -14.14
CA LEU A 680 -17.84 25.76 -15.51
C LEU A 680 -16.61 26.65 -15.74
N LEU A 681 -15.89 26.39 -16.84
CA LEU A 681 -14.73 27.15 -17.29
C LEU A 681 -15.12 28.02 -18.49
N HIS A 682 -15.14 29.33 -18.28
CA HIS A 682 -15.45 30.33 -19.32
C HIS A 682 -14.23 31.10 -19.85
N ASP A 683 -13.18 31.22 -19.05
CA ASP A 683 -11.99 32.04 -19.37
C ASP A 683 -10.95 31.29 -20.23
N PHE A 684 -11.43 30.40 -21.09
CA PHE A 684 -10.65 29.62 -22.05
C PHE A 684 -11.32 29.71 -23.43
N PRO A 685 -10.59 29.60 -24.57
CA PRO A 685 -11.17 29.82 -25.91
C PRO A 685 -12.42 29.00 -26.27
N VAL A 686 -12.61 27.86 -25.60
CA VAL A 686 -13.81 27.04 -25.68
C VAL A 686 -14.33 26.76 -24.25
N PRO A 687 -15.65 26.84 -24.03
CA PRO A 687 -16.21 26.54 -22.72
C PRO A 687 -16.08 25.03 -22.41
N ALA A 688 -15.84 24.71 -21.14
CA ALA A 688 -15.64 23.34 -20.68
C ALA A 688 -16.15 23.15 -19.24
N PHE A 689 -16.42 21.90 -18.86
CA PHE A 689 -16.71 21.54 -17.48
C PHE A 689 -15.47 21.01 -16.79
N VAL A 690 -15.26 21.39 -15.55
CA VAL A 690 -14.14 20.99 -14.71
C VAL A 690 -14.67 20.22 -13.52
N ILE A 691 -14.18 19.01 -13.33
CA ILE A 691 -14.37 18.25 -12.10
C ILE A 691 -13.08 18.35 -11.30
N ARG A 692 -13.19 18.76 -10.04
CA ARG A 692 -12.10 18.73 -9.06
C ARG A 692 -12.50 17.81 -7.93
N SER A 693 -11.60 16.94 -7.50
CA SER A 693 -11.82 16.07 -6.35
C SER A 693 -10.49 15.58 -5.77
N ARG A 694 -10.49 15.13 -4.50
CA ARG A 694 -9.34 14.45 -3.88
C ARG A 694 -9.44 12.92 -3.95
N THR A 695 -10.61 12.38 -4.26
CA THR A 695 -10.90 10.95 -4.23
C THR A 695 -11.67 10.52 -5.48
N ARG A 696 -11.55 9.24 -5.84
CA ARG A 696 -12.10 8.71 -7.09
C ARG A 696 -13.62 8.72 -7.17
N GLU A 697 -14.28 8.47 -6.04
CA GLU A 697 -15.72 8.23 -5.98
C GLU A 697 -16.54 9.51 -6.24
N PRO A 698 -16.26 10.64 -5.58
CA PRO A 698 -16.91 11.90 -5.90
C PRO A 698 -16.62 12.37 -7.34
N ASP A 699 -15.38 12.24 -7.81
CA ASP A 699 -14.99 12.58 -9.19
C ASP A 699 -15.83 11.80 -10.23
N THR A 700 -15.93 10.48 -10.05
CA THR A 700 -16.72 9.61 -10.93
C THR A 700 -18.22 9.91 -10.83
N SER A 701 -18.71 10.24 -9.65
CA SER A 701 -20.13 10.60 -9.44
C SER A 701 -20.50 11.88 -10.18
N LEU A 702 -19.71 12.94 -10.02
CA LEU A 702 -19.89 14.21 -10.72
C LEU A 702 -19.80 14.04 -12.23
N PHE A 703 -18.86 13.22 -12.73
CA PHE A 703 -18.79 12.89 -14.15
C PHE A 703 -20.06 12.20 -14.66
N ARG A 704 -20.61 11.23 -13.93
CA ARG A 704 -21.86 10.55 -14.32
C ARG A 704 -23.04 11.52 -14.36
N GLN A 705 -23.10 12.49 -13.47
CA GLN A 705 -24.14 13.53 -13.49
C GLN A 705 -24.01 14.38 -14.74
N LEU A 706 -22.81 14.88 -15.04
CA LEU A 706 -22.51 15.61 -16.27
C LEU A 706 -22.84 14.79 -17.52
N TYR A 707 -22.38 13.54 -17.58
CA TYR A 707 -22.60 12.66 -18.73
C TYR A 707 -24.08 12.49 -19.09
N LYS A 708 -24.96 12.36 -18.07
CA LYS A 708 -26.40 12.15 -18.26
C LYS A 708 -27.13 13.34 -18.86
N VAL A 709 -26.59 14.55 -18.71
CA VAL A 709 -27.21 15.79 -19.20
C VAL A 709 -26.62 16.26 -20.53
N LEU A 710 -25.47 15.73 -20.93
CA LEU A 710 -24.84 16.09 -22.21
C LEU A 710 -25.70 15.60 -23.39
N PRO A 711 -25.82 16.41 -24.47
CA PRO A 711 -26.62 16.04 -25.63
C PRO A 711 -25.99 14.87 -26.40
N VAL A 712 -26.81 13.88 -26.75
CA VAL A 712 -26.42 12.75 -27.61
C VAL A 712 -27.03 12.96 -29.00
N GLN A 713 -26.20 12.95 -30.04
CA GLN A 713 -26.68 13.10 -31.42
C GLN A 713 -27.23 11.78 -31.96
N GLU A 714 -28.16 11.88 -32.91
CA GLU A 714 -28.75 10.71 -33.56
C GLU A 714 -27.68 9.83 -34.23
N GLY A 715 -27.60 8.57 -33.80
CA GLY A 715 -26.64 7.58 -34.31
C GLY A 715 -25.31 7.51 -33.56
N ASP A 716 -25.06 8.39 -32.59
CA ASP A 716 -23.90 8.30 -31.71
C ASP A 716 -24.17 7.39 -30.51
N THR A 717 -23.13 6.69 -30.03
CA THR A 717 -23.21 5.73 -28.92
C THR A 717 -22.98 6.37 -27.55
N GLU A 718 -22.41 7.58 -27.52
CA GLU A 718 -22.17 8.40 -26.33
C GLU A 718 -22.25 9.89 -26.69
N PRO A 719 -22.44 10.81 -25.72
CA PRO A 719 -22.32 12.22 -25.98
C PRO A 719 -20.91 12.54 -26.50
N MET A 720 -20.83 13.35 -27.54
CA MET A 720 -19.54 13.71 -28.13
C MET A 720 -18.73 14.55 -27.12
N MET A 721 -17.58 14.07 -26.70
CA MET A 721 -16.71 14.80 -25.77
C MET A 721 -15.22 14.46 -25.93
N ASN A 722 -14.37 15.36 -25.45
CA ASN A 722 -12.97 15.10 -25.13
C ASN A 722 -12.75 15.29 -23.63
N ILE A 723 -11.86 14.52 -23.03
CA ILE A 723 -11.54 14.64 -21.60
C ILE A 723 -10.02 14.71 -21.44
N VAL A 724 -9.54 15.61 -20.57
CA VAL A 724 -8.15 15.67 -20.14
C VAL A 724 -8.11 15.74 -18.62
N ALA A 725 -7.36 14.83 -18.00
CA ALA A 725 -7.24 14.73 -16.55
C ALA A 725 -5.77 14.70 -16.10
N TRP A 726 -5.46 15.38 -14.99
CA TRP A 726 -4.13 15.39 -14.39
C TRP A 726 -4.18 15.66 -12.88
N ARG A 727 -3.03 15.51 -12.22
CA ARG A 727 -2.84 15.85 -10.80
C ARG A 727 -2.35 17.28 -10.64
N ALA A 728 -3.07 18.09 -9.86
CA ALA A 728 -2.64 19.43 -9.47
C ALA A 728 -2.52 19.48 -7.94
N ALA A 729 -1.28 19.41 -7.42
CA ALA A 729 -1.01 19.18 -6.01
C ALA A 729 -1.79 17.93 -5.50
N ASP A 730 -2.55 18.07 -4.41
CA ASP A 730 -3.30 16.98 -3.78
C ASP A 730 -4.72 16.80 -4.34
N GLU A 731 -5.06 17.45 -5.48
CA GLU A 731 -6.35 17.26 -6.19
C GLU A 731 -6.21 16.66 -7.60
N TYR A 732 -7.24 15.91 -8.02
CA TYR A 732 -7.45 15.46 -9.39
C TYR A 732 -8.26 16.54 -10.11
N VAL A 733 -7.84 16.84 -11.33
CA VAL A 733 -8.54 17.80 -12.19
C VAL A 733 -8.89 17.07 -13.48
N SER A 734 -10.19 17.01 -13.80
CA SER A 734 -10.70 16.45 -15.04
C SER A 734 -11.48 17.51 -15.80
N VAL A 735 -11.00 17.88 -16.99
CA VAL A 735 -11.64 18.86 -17.87
C VAL A 735 -12.34 18.12 -18.99
N VAL A 736 -13.67 18.25 -19.03
CA VAL A 736 -14.55 17.67 -20.04
C VAL A 736 -14.91 18.78 -21.03
N PHE A 737 -14.59 18.56 -22.31
CA PHE A 737 -14.96 19.43 -23.42
C PHE A 737 -16.12 18.80 -24.20
N PRO A 738 -17.37 19.24 -23.99
CA PRO A 738 -18.50 18.81 -24.81
C PRO A 738 -18.34 19.26 -26.26
N ARG A 739 -18.68 18.37 -27.18
CA ARG A 739 -18.53 18.57 -28.63
C ARG A 739 -19.89 18.52 -29.31
N ARG A 740 -20.01 19.25 -30.42
CA ARG A 740 -21.17 19.20 -31.34
C ARG A 740 -20.82 18.72 -32.74
N LYS A 741 -19.53 18.62 -33.06
CA LYS A 741 -19.08 18.27 -34.41
C LYS A 741 -17.78 17.46 -34.36
N HIS A 742 -17.68 16.49 -35.28
CA HIS A 742 -16.51 15.62 -35.36
C HIS A 742 -15.28 16.37 -35.86
N ARG A 743 -15.36 16.97 -37.05
CA ARG A 743 -14.28 17.74 -37.67
C ARG A 743 -14.80 19.10 -38.13
N PRO A 744 -13.97 20.15 -38.07
CA PRO A 744 -14.33 21.47 -38.58
C PRO A 744 -14.52 21.43 -40.11
N ASP A 745 -15.24 22.40 -40.66
CA ASP A 745 -15.54 22.48 -42.09
C ASP A 745 -14.26 22.63 -42.93
N CYS A 746 -13.24 23.30 -42.38
CA CYS A 746 -11.95 23.44 -43.05
C CYS A 746 -11.29 22.10 -43.38
N TYR A 747 -11.62 21.01 -42.66
CA TYR A 747 -11.11 19.67 -42.96
C TYR A 747 -11.65 19.11 -44.29
N TYR A 748 -12.93 19.36 -44.58
CA TYR A 748 -13.63 18.78 -45.74
C TYR A 748 -13.58 19.65 -46.99
N ARG A 749 -13.09 20.89 -46.88
CA ARG A 749 -12.87 21.77 -48.03
C ARG A 749 -11.83 21.17 -48.98
N SER A 750 -11.76 21.72 -50.20
CA SER A 750 -10.83 21.28 -51.24
C SER A 750 -9.91 22.42 -51.68
N GLY A 751 -8.69 22.09 -52.13
CA GLY A 751 -7.74 23.08 -52.64
C GLY A 751 -7.15 23.95 -51.53
N ALA A 752 -6.95 25.23 -51.81
CA ALA A 752 -6.28 26.16 -50.88
C ALA A 752 -7.09 26.43 -49.60
N ASP A 753 -8.40 26.18 -49.58
CA ASP A 753 -9.25 26.42 -48.41
C ASP A 753 -9.32 25.23 -47.44
N GLN A 754 -8.70 24.09 -47.79
CA GLN A 754 -8.61 22.94 -46.91
C GLN A 754 -7.52 23.14 -45.86
N MET A 755 -7.82 22.89 -44.60
CA MET A 755 -6.86 22.72 -43.51
C MET A 755 -7.02 21.34 -42.89
N MET A 756 -5.93 20.56 -42.82
CA MET A 756 -5.95 19.20 -42.28
C MET A 756 -5.85 19.21 -40.75
N VAL A 757 -6.90 19.74 -40.10
CA VAL A 757 -7.00 19.85 -38.64
C VAL A 757 -8.20 19.07 -38.14
N SER A 758 -7.98 18.16 -37.20
CA SER A 758 -9.02 17.31 -36.61
C SER A 758 -8.87 17.33 -35.08
N PRO A 759 -9.43 18.34 -34.40
CA PRO A 759 -9.15 18.58 -32.98
C PRO A 759 -9.55 17.41 -32.08
N GLY A 760 -8.59 16.82 -31.37
CA GLY A 760 -8.78 15.89 -30.27
C GLY A 760 -8.55 16.55 -28.91
N ALA A 761 -8.37 15.77 -27.84
CA ALA A 761 -8.30 16.26 -26.47
C ALA A 761 -7.10 17.21 -26.22
N LEU A 762 -5.95 16.94 -26.85
CA LEU A 762 -4.78 17.81 -26.75
C LEU A 762 -5.01 19.16 -27.47
N ASP A 763 -5.64 19.13 -28.66
CA ASP A 763 -6.02 20.34 -29.40
C ASP A 763 -7.04 21.17 -28.63
N MET A 764 -8.06 20.51 -28.04
CA MET A 764 -9.06 21.15 -27.19
C MET A 764 -8.45 21.77 -25.93
N SER A 765 -7.33 21.24 -25.45
CA SER A 765 -6.55 21.80 -24.32
C SER A 765 -5.54 22.87 -24.75
N GLY A 766 -5.59 23.28 -26.02
CA GLY A 766 -4.86 24.39 -26.59
C GLY A 766 -3.58 24.05 -27.36
N LEU A 767 -3.24 22.76 -27.50
CA LEU A 767 -2.10 22.31 -28.31
C LEU A 767 -2.57 21.80 -29.68
N LEU A 768 -2.77 22.72 -30.64
CA LEU A 768 -3.26 22.39 -31.97
C LEU A 768 -2.17 21.71 -32.82
N ILE A 769 -2.50 20.58 -33.44
CA ILE A 769 -1.55 19.81 -34.25
C ILE A 769 -1.86 19.96 -35.74
N THR A 770 -0.86 20.37 -36.50
CA THR A 770 -0.94 20.54 -37.96
C THR A 770 0.03 19.60 -38.67
N PRO A 771 -0.43 18.68 -39.54
CA PRO A 771 0.45 17.74 -40.22
C PRO A 771 1.06 18.30 -41.52
N ARG A 772 0.58 19.46 -42.00
CA ARG A 772 1.07 20.12 -43.22
C ARG A 772 1.70 21.46 -42.88
N ALA A 773 2.85 21.74 -43.49
CA ALA A 773 3.58 22.98 -43.27
C ALA A 773 2.77 24.20 -43.74
N GLU A 774 1.98 24.08 -44.82
CA GLU A 774 1.12 25.18 -45.27
C GLU A 774 -0.01 25.52 -44.28
N ASP A 775 -0.54 24.52 -43.55
CA ASP A 775 -1.59 24.75 -42.55
C ASP A 775 -0.98 25.41 -41.31
N PHE A 776 0.21 24.98 -40.89
CA PHE A 776 0.97 25.59 -39.80
C PHE A 776 1.25 27.08 -40.08
N ALA A 777 1.79 27.38 -41.27
CA ALA A 777 2.17 28.74 -41.65
C ALA A 777 0.97 29.70 -41.77
N ARG A 778 -0.23 29.17 -42.05
CA ARG A 778 -1.47 29.94 -42.20
C ARG A 778 -2.27 30.04 -40.91
N MET A 779 -1.90 29.30 -39.86
CA MET A 779 -2.65 29.29 -38.60
C MET A 779 -2.42 30.59 -37.84
N ASP A 780 -3.50 31.33 -37.58
CA ASP A 780 -3.51 32.50 -36.71
C ASP A 780 -4.49 32.29 -35.53
N ALA A 781 -4.43 33.20 -34.55
CA ALA A 781 -5.24 33.13 -33.34
C ALA A 781 -6.75 33.05 -33.64
N ALA A 782 -7.25 33.88 -34.56
CA ALA A 782 -8.66 33.92 -34.91
C ALA A 782 -9.13 32.60 -35.55
N THR A 783 -8.32 32.06 -36.47
CA THR A 783 -8.59 30.79 -37.16
C THR A 783 -8.55 29.62 -36.18
N ALA A 784 -7.55 29.56 -35.30
CA ALA A 784 -7.43 28.50 -34.29
C ALA A 784 -8.65 28.48 -33.35
N VAL A 785 -9.03 29.64 -32.81
CA VAL A 785 -10.21 29.76 -31.94
C VAL A 785 -11.49 29.41 -32.69
N SER A 786 -11.63 29.87 -33.94
CA SER A 786 -12.80 29.54 -34.77
C SER A 786 -12.92 28.03 -34.99
N ILE A 787 -11.81 27.34 -35.27
CA ILE A 787 -11.78 25.88 -35.48
C ILE A 787 -12.25 25.16 -34.21
N LEU A 788 -11.75 25.55 -33.02
CA LEU A 788 -12.13 24.92 -31.76
C LEU A 788 -13.61 25.20 -31.40
N LYS A 789 -14.09 26.44 -31.56
CA LYS A 789 -15.49 26.82 -31.31
C LYS A 789 -16.48 26.17 -32.28
N GLU A 790 -16.06 25.89 -33.50
CA GLU A 790 -16.91 25.21 -34.48
C GLU A 790 -17.29 23.82 -33.98
N VAL A 791 -16.37 23.15 -33.29
CA VAL A 791 -16.53 21.76 -32.86
C VAL A 791 -16.99 21.56 -31.42
N SER A 792 -16.84 22.57 -30.55
CA SER A 792 -17.39 22.59 -29.18
C SER A 792 -18.86 22.96 -29.15
N LEU A 793 -19.56 22.69 -28.04
CA LEU A 793 -20.85 23.34 -27.77
C LEU A 793 -20.67 24.87 -27.72
N ASP A 794 -21.72 25.61 -28.10
CA ASP A 794 -21.78 27.06 -27.94
C ASP A 794 -22.33 27.46 -26.57
N ASP A 795 -22.29 28.76 -26.26
CA ASP A 795 -22.64 29.28 -24.93
C ASP A 795 -24.11 29.01 -24.56
N GLU A 796 -25.02 29.01 -25.53
CA GLU A 796 -26.45 28.72 -25.31
C GLU A 796 -26.65 27.24 -24.94
N GLN A 797 -25.99 26.33 -25.67
CA GLN A 797 -26.02 24.91 -25.37
C GLN A 797 -25.36 24.58 -24.03
N MET A 798 -24.25 25.25 -23.70
CA MET A 798 -23.59 25.09 -22.40
C MET A 798 -24.49 25.56 -21.26
N ALA A 799 -25.14 26.72 -21.40
CA ALA A 799 -26.08 27.24 -20.40
C ALA A 799 -27.27 26.29 -20.17
N ALA A 800 -27.79 25.65 -21.23
CA ALA A 800 -28.85 24.66 -21.11
C ALA A 800 -28.41 23.41 -20.31
N VAL A 801 -27.18 22.93 -20.53
CA VAL A 801 -26.63 21.81 -19.75
C VAL A 801 -26.43 22.20 -18.29
N THR A 802 -25.89 23.39 -18.02
CA THR A 802 -25.69 23.91 -16.66
C THR A 802 -27.01 24.04 -15.90
N ALA A 803 -28.05 24.59 -16.53
CA ALA A 803 -29.36 24.75 -15.89
C ALA A 803 -29.96 23.40 -15.44
N VAL A 804 -29.80 22.33 -16.24
CA VAL A 804 -30.26 20.98 -15.86
C VAL A 804 -29.43 20.38 -14.73
N LEU A 805 -28.13 20.72 -14.64
CA LEU A 805 -27.27 20.28 -13.53
C LEU A 805 -27.64 20.97 -12.22
N GLU A 806 -27.95 22.26 -12.28
CA GLU A 806 -28.42 23.04 -11.13
C GLU A 806 -29.79 22.53 -10.63
N ASP A 807 -30.71 22.21 -11.55
CA ASP A 807 -32.05 21.69 -11.24
C ASP A 807 -32.02 20.24 -10.68
N ARG A 808 -31.06 19.42 -11.12
CA ARG A 808 -30.87 18.03 -10.64
C ARG A 808 -30.02 17.93 -9.37
N GLY A 809 -29.42 19.02 -8.91
CA GLY A 809 -28.66 19.06 -7.66
C GLY A 809 -29.48 18.69 -6.42
N GLU A 810 -30.81 18.75 -6.52
CA GLU A 810 -31.75 18.44 -5.43
C GLU A 810 -32.22 16.97 -5.36
N GLU A 811 -31.96 16.11 -6.36
CA GLU A 811 -32.42 14.71 -6.38
C GLU A 811 -31.24 13.70 -6.44
N LYS A 812 -30.73 13.25 -5.28
CA LYS A 812 -29.73 12.17 -5.15
C LYS A 812 -30.37 10.81 -4.81
N SER A 813 -30.11 9.76 -5.60
CA SER A 813 -29.66 8.44 -5.07
C SER A 813 -28.96 7.55 -6.12
N LEU A 814 -27.90 6.86 -5.68
CA LEU A 814 -27.12 5.86 -6.44
C LEU A 814 -27.91 4.54 -6.51
N ARG A 815 -28.09 3.95 -7.70
CA ARG A 815 -28.72 2.63 -7.83
C ARG A 815 -27.85 1.54 -7.19
N PHE A 816 -28.45 0.76 -6.30
CA PHE A 816 -27.73 -0.17 -5.42
C PHE A 816 -27.27 -1.49 -6.09
N SER A 817 -27.85 -1.89 -7.23
CA SER A 817 -27.51 -3.13 -7.95
C SER A 817 -26.05 -3.21 -8.41
N ASP A 818 -25.35 -2.07 -8.46
CA ASP A 818 -23.96 -1.99 -8.90
C ASP A 818 -22.95 -2.19 -7.74
N LEU A 819 -23.38 -2.12 -6.47
CA LEU A 819 -22.50 -2.19 -5.28
C LEU A 819 -22.16 -3.61 -4.84
N TYR A 820 -23.11 -4.55 -4.93
CA TYR A 820 -22.94 -5.90 -4.38
C TYR A 820 -22.99 -6.95 -5.50
N ARG A 821 -21.84 -7.43 -5.98
CA ARG A 821 -21.74 -8.62 -6.86
C ARG A 821 -21.34 -9.90 -6.12
N LYS A 822 -20.90 -9.75 -4.88
CA LYS A 822 -20.50 -10.82 -3.95
C LYS A 822 -21.19 -10.57 -2.60
N GLU A 823 -21.29 -11.61 -1.79
CA GLU A 823 -21.78 -11.48 -0.41
C GLU A 823 -20.95 -10.43 0.36
N PRO A 824 -21.58 -9.40 0.94
CA PRO A 824 -20.88 -8.40 1.73
C PRO A 824 -20.49 -8.93 3.12
N GLU A 825 -19.46 -8.33 3.70
CA GLU A 825 -19.07 -8.54 5.10
C GLU A 825 -19.64 -7.42 5.98
N VAL A 826 -20.16 -7.78 7.16
CA VAL A 826 -20.69 -6.85 8.16
C VAL A 826 -19.75 -6.76 9.36
N SER A 827 -19.59 -5.57 9.91
CA SER A 827 -18.84 -5.28 11.12
C SER A 827 -19.80 -5.06 12.30
N VAL A 828 -19.76 -5.92 13.31
CA VAL A 828 -20.70 -5.88 14.45
C VAL A 828 -19.96 -5.52 15.75
N GLY A 829 -20.31 -4.40 16.39
CA GLY A 829 -19.80 -4.03 17.72
C GLY A 829 -20.45 -4.88 18.82
N ILE A 830 -19.64 -5.61 19.59
CA ILE A 830 -20.13 -6.59 20.59
C ILE A 830 -20.10 -6.03 22.01
N VAL A 831 -18.93 -5.60 22.48
CA VAL A 831 -18.72 -5.13 23.85
C VAL A 831 -17.61 -4.10 23.89
N SER A 832 -17.73 -3.11 24.78
CA SER A 832 -16.69 -2.11 25.02
C SER A 832 -16.29 -2.06 26.50
N GLY A 833 -15.00 -1.90 26.78
CA GLY A 833 -14.46 -1.84 28.14
C GLY A 833 -13.01 -1.38 28.19
N GLU A 834 -12.53 -1.01 29.37
CA GLU A 834 -11.11 -0.68 29.59
C GLU A 834 -10.20 -1.91 29.48
N GLU A 835 -10.73 -3.09 29.78
CA GLU A 835 -10.06 -4.39 29.64
C GLU A 835 -11.06 -5.41 29.10
N ILE A 836 -10.67 -6.18 28.10
CA ILE A 836 -11.49 -7.23 27.48
C ILE A 836 -10.74 -8.56 27.52
N HIS A 837 -11.39 -9.56 28.11
CA HIS A 837 -10.91 -10.94 28.18
C HIS A 837 -11.58 -11.76 27.09
N PHE A 838 -10.81 -12.58 26.37
CA PHE A 838 -11.33 -13.43 25.32
C PHE A 838 -10.50 -14.69 25.07
N ALA A 839 -11.13 -15.72 24.52
CA ALA A 839 -10.48 -16.99 24.16
C ALA A 839 -10.56 -17.23 22.66
N LEU A 840 -9.44 -17.60 22.04
CA LEU A 840 -9.37 -18.05 20.65
C LEU A 840 -9.44 -19.58 20.63
N ASN A 841 -10.62 -20.14 20.31
CA ASN A 841 -10.89 -21.59 20.45
C ASN A 841 -10.17 -22.45 19.38
N ARG A 842 -9.64 -21.81 18.34
CA ARG A 842 -8.83 -22.38 17.24
C ARG A 842 -7.72 -21.37 16.88
N PRO A 843 -6.74 -21.74 16.04
CA PRO A 843 -5.71 -20.80 15.60
C PRO A 843 -6.28 -19.61 14.80
N TYR A 844 -5.91 -18.41 15.24
CA TYR A 844 -6.14 -17.13 14.55
C TYR A 844 -4.79 -16.49 14.21
N LEU A 845 -4.69 -15.82 13.08
CA LEU A 845 -3.51 -15.04 12.68
C LEU A 845 -3.66 -13.61 13.21
N ALA A 846 -2.69 -13.17 14.01
CA ALA A 846 -2.54 -11.79 14.44
C ALA A 846 -1.08 -11.38 14.33
N LYS A 847 -0.80 -10.27 13.64
CA LYS A 847 0.56 -9.73 13.42
C LYS A 847 1.58 -10.75 12.85
N GLY A 848 1.10 -11.71 12.07
CA GLY A 848 1.95 -12.72 11.43
C GLY A 848 2.18 -14.00 12.25
N GLU A 849 1.64 -14.07 13.47
CA GLU A 849 1.74 -15.25 14.34
C GLU A 849 0.38 -15.94 14.50
N GLU A 850 0.41 -17.27 14.57
CA GLU A 850 -0.77 -18.07 14.93
C GLU A 850 -0.95 -18.12 16.44
N ILE A 851 -2.11 -17.67 16.90
CA ILE A 851 -2.43 -17.51 18.32
C ILE A 851 -3.72 -18.27 18.62
N SER A 852 -3.74 -18.91 19.79
CA SER A 852 -4.90 -19.64 20.31
C SER A 852 -4.92 -19.57 21.84
N GLY A 853 -6.05 -19.90 22.45
CA GLY A 853 -6.23 -19.86 23.90
C GLY A 853 -6.66 -18.50 24.45
N GLU A 854 -6.56 -18.33 25.77
CA GLU A 854 -6.98 -17.12 26.50
C GLU A 854 -6.06 -15.94 26.19
N GLN A 855 -6.65 -14.76 26.02
CA GLN A 855 -6.02 -13.50 25.66
C GLN A 855 -6.69 -12.35 26.44
N VAL A 856 -5.93 -11.28 26.67
CA VAL A 856 -6.42 -10.06 27.33
C VAL A 856 -5.90 -8.84 26.59
N VAL A 857 -6.77 -7.88 26.34
CA VAL A 857 -6.42 -6.55 25.81
C VAL A 857 -6.85 -5.48 26.80
N SER A 858 -6.04 -4.44 27.01
CA SER A 858 -6.37 -3.34 27.91
C SER A 858 -6.04 -1.97 27.31
N PHE A 859 -6.81 -0.95 27.69
CA PHE A 859 -6.63 0.42 27.23
C PHE A 859 -5.47 1.06 27.98
N ALA A 860 -4.46 1.56 27.26
CA ALA A 860 -3.31 2.26 27.83
C ALA A 860 -2.80 3.35 26.89
N GLU A 861 -2.57 4.55 27.44
CA GLU A 861 -1.98 5.71 26.73
C GLU A 861 -2.65 6.04 25.39
N GLY A 862 -3.99 5.91 25.29
CA GLY A 862 -4.74 6.18 24.05
C GLY A 862 -4.67 5.05 23.00
N GLY A 863 -4.17 3.87 23.37
CA GLY A 863 -4.05 2.70 22.48
C GLY A 863 -4.44 1.38 23.17
N ILE A 864 -4.36 0.29 22.42
CA ILE A 864 -4.64 -1.09 22.84
C ILE A 864 -3.33 -1.74 23.27
N LEU A 865 -3.19 -2.08 24.54
CA LEU A 865 -2.08 -2.86 25.07
C LEU A 865 -2.39 -4.36 24.94
N TRP A 866 -1.50 -5.09 24.28
CA TRP A 866 -1.60 -6.54 24.13
C TRP A 866 -0.20 -7.15 24.10
N ASN A 867 0.05 -8.19 24.91
CA ASN A 867 1.36 -8.85 25.05
C ASN A 867 2.54 -7.90 25.27
N GLY A 868 2.33 -6.79 26.00
CA GLY A 868 3.36 -5.79 26.31
C GLY A 868 3.64 -4.76 25.22
N ASN A 869 2.92 -4.83 24.09
CA ASN A 869 3.05 -3.88 22.98
C ASN A 869 1.77 -3.04 22.83
N GLN A 870 1.93 -1.79 22.40
CA GLN A 870 0.81 -0.87 22.17
C GLN A 870 0.43 -0.83 20.69
N TYR A 871 -0.87 -0.92 20.42
CA TYR A 871 -1.44 -0.95 19.07
C TYR A 871 -2.54 0.11 18.92
N ARG A 872 -2.69 0.68 17.72
CA ARG A 872 -3.85 1.52 17.38
C ARG A 872 -5.08 0.69 17.03
N GLU A 873 -4.84 -0.46 16.41
CA GLU A 873 -5.85 -1.44 16.02
C GLU A 873 -5.23 -2.84 16.10
N LEU A 874 -6.02 -3.81 16.58
CA LEU A 874 -5.62 -5.21 16.68
C LEU A 874 -6.65 -6.10 16.00
N LYS A 875 -6.21 -6.96 15.08
CA LYS A 875 -7.09 -7.81 14.26
C LYS A 875 -6.62 -9.27 14.32
N PHE A 876 -7.56 -10.16 14.63
CA PHE A 876 -7.40 -11.60 14.70
C PHE A 876 -8.22 -12.23 13.57
N THR A 877 -7.54 -12.84 12.59
CA THR A 877 -8.18 -13.44 11.41
C THR A 877 -8.20 -14.97 11.53
N PRO A 878 -9.37 -15.64 11.41
CA PRO A 878 -9.47 -17.09 11.56
C PRO A 878 -8.66 -17.80 10.45
N GLN A 879 -7.91 -18.84 10.81
CA GLN A 879 -7.18 -19.66 9.83
C GLN A 879 -8.01 -20.81 9.25
N ARG A 880 -9.20 -21.06 9.82
CA ARG A 880 -10.11 -22.11 9.38
C ARG A 880 -11.56 -21.62 9.42
N PRO A 881 -12.46 -22.12 8.56
CA PRO A 881 -13.88 -21.75 8.57
C PRO A 881 -14.62 -22.11 9.87
N ASP A 882 -14.16 -23.14 10.59
CA ASP A 882 -14.70 -23.59 11.87
C ASP A 882 -14.05 -22.92 13.09
N ALA A 883 -13.20 -21.92 12.87
CA ALA A 883 -12.56 -21.18 13.95
C ALA A 883 -13.55 -20.19 14.59
N SER A 884 -13.57 -20.19 15.92
CA SER A 884 -14.43 -19.34 16.74
C SER A 884 -13.62 -18.67 17.84
N PHE A 885 -14.10 -17.53 18.34
CA PHE A 885 -13.60 -16.88 19.53
C PHE A 885 -14.71 -16.66 20.55
N SER A 886 -14.37 -16.66 21.84
CA SER A 886 -15.29 -16.43 22.94
C SER A 886 -14.93 -15.13 23.65
N LEU A 887 -15.88 -14.22 23.79
CA LEU A 887 -15.74 -13.01 24.60
C LEU A 887 -16.34 -13.25 25.98
N HIS A 888 -15.59 -12.92 27.03
CA HIS A 888 -16.09 -12.95 28.40
C HIS A 888 -16.88 -11.68 28.72
N ASP A 889 -17.78 -11.75 29.69
CA ASP A 889 -18.51 -10.60 30.24
C ASP A 889 -19.33 -9.75 29.24
N VAL A 890 -19.85 -10.36 28.16
CA VAL A 890 -20.75 -9.67 27.22
C VAL A 890 -22.08 -9.38 27.90
N THR A 891 -22.43 -8.10 28.04
CA THR A 891 -23.71 -7.67 28.61
C THR A 891 -24.84 -7.89 27.59
N ILE A 892 -25.93 -8.52 28.03
CA ILE A 892 -27.13 -8.73 27.22
C ILE A 892 -28.31 -8.05 27.90
N GLY A 893 -29.14 -7.38 27.10
CA GLY A 893 -30.31 -6.65 27.60
C GLY A 893 -29.90 -5.36 28.28
N VAL A 894 -28.98 -4.61 27.65
CA VAL A 894 -28.45 -3.36 28.20
C VAL A 894 -29.62 -2.39 28.43
N ASN A 895 -29.78 -1.90 29.67
CA ASN A 895 -30.91 -1.08 30.11
C ASN A 895 -32.28 -1.77 30.13
N PHE A 896 -32.34 -3.10 30.08
CA PHE A 896 -33.56 -3.88 30.33
C PHE A 896 -33.54 -4.52 31.73
N HIS A 897 -34.72 -4.85 32.26
CA HIS A 897 -34.89 -5.42 33.61
C HIS A 897 -34.27 -6.82 33.81
N TRP A 898 -33.74 -7.42 32.75
CA TRP A 898 -33.11 -8.75 32.75
C TRP A 898 -31.62 -8.70 32.36
N GLU A 899 -31.00 -7.51 32.40
CA GLU A 899 -29.59 -7.29 32.08
C GLU A 899 -28.67 -8.29 32.81
N ARG A 900 -27.84 -9.01 32.06
CA ARG A 900 -26.85 -9.95 32.62
C ARG A 900 -25.60 -10.04 31.76
N LYS A 901 -24.49 -10.45 32.37
CA LYS A 901 -23.24 -10.76 31.67
C LYS A 901 -23.12 -12.26 31.45
N GLU A 902 -22.83 -12.66 30.23
CA GLU A 902 -22.54 -14.06 29.90
C GLU A 902 -21.42 -14.15 28.86
N MET A 903 -20.76 -15.31 28.80
CA MET A 903 -19.78 -15.60 27.76
C MET A 903 -20.51 -15.87 26.44
N GLN A 904 -20.09 -15.21 25.37
CA GLN A 904 -20.62 -15.45 24.03
C GLN A 904 -19.52 -15.89 23.07
N THR A 905 -19.85 -16.82 22.18
CA THR A 905 -18.93 -17.37 21.18
C THR A 905 -19.35 -16.99 19.77
N PHE A 906 -18.40 -16.56 18.96
CA PHE A 906 -18.61 -16.00 17.63
C PHE A 906 -17.71 -16.66 16.60
N LEU A 907 -18.16 -16.68 15.35
CA LEU A 907 -17.35 -17.04 14.19
C LEU A 907 -16.81 -15.78 13.51
N GLY A 908 -15.87 -15.97 12.58
CA GLY A 908 -15.31 -14.88 11.79
C GLY A 908 -14.14 -14.18 12.49
N THR A 909 -13.90 -12.95 12.07
CA THR A 909 -12.73 -12.15 12.45
C THR A 909 -13.05 -11.29 13.67
N LEU A 910 -12.11 -11.18 14.61
CA LEU A 910 -12.21 -10.33 15.79
C LEU A 910 -11.27 -9.13 15.63
N ARG A 911 -11.80 -7.91 15.72
CA ARG A 911 -11.04 -6.66 15.63
C ARG A 911 -11.29 -5.82 16.88
N PHE A 912 -10.24 -5.18 17.38
CA PHE A 912 -10.31 -4.23 18.49
C PHE A 912 -9.89 -2.84 18.03
N VAL A 913 -10.65 -1.83 18.45
CA VAL A 913 -10.39 -0.40 18.22
C VAL A 913 -10.65 0.41 19.48
N VAL A 914 -10.09 1.61 19.57
CA VAL A 914 -10.32 2.54 20.69
C VAL A 914 -11.44 3.51 20.34
N GLU A 915 -12.41 3.67 21.23
CA GLU A 915 -13.50 4.67 21.16
C GLU A 915 -13.79 5.19 22.58
N GLU A 916 -13.83 6.51 22.76
CA GLU A 916 -14.14 7.19 24.04
C GLU A 916 -13.41 6.61 25.28
N ASP A 917 -12.07 6.53 25.20
CA ASP A 917 -11.20 5.99 26.26
C ASP A 917 -11.47 4.51 26.63
N LYS A 918 -12.15 3.75 25.77
CA LYS A 918 -12.41 2.32 25.93
C LYS A 918 -12.00 1.54 24.68
N ILE A 919 -11.78 0.24 24.84
CA ILE A 919 -11.61 -0.69 23.71
C ILE A 919 -12.98 -1.21 23.32
N CYS A 920 -13.30 -1.21 22.02
CA CYS A 920 -14.47 -1.86 21.44
C CYS A 920 -14.06 -3.14 20.71
N ALA A 921 -14.71 -4.26 21.03
CA ALA A 921 -14.59 -5.53 20.32
C ALA A 921 -15.59 -5.59 19.16
N ILE A 922 -15.09 -5.76 17.94
CA ILE A 922 -15.86 -5.79 16.70
C ILE A 922 -15.70 -7.16 16.04
N ASN A 923 -16.81 -7.79 15.68
CA ASN A 923 -16.84 -9.03 14.92
C ASN A 923 -17.10 -8.75 13.44
N GLU A 924 -16.20 -9.17 12.55
CA GLU A 924 -16.37 -9.08 11.10
C GLU A 924 -16.69 -10.47 10.53
N LEU A 925 -17.83 -10.57 9.81
CA LEU A 925 -18.31 -11.83 9.25
C LEU A 925 -19.19 -11.61 8.01
N PRO A 926 -19.38 -12.63 7.15
CA PRO A 926 -20.32 -12.56 6.03
C PRO A 926 -21.76 -12.34 6.49
N VAL A 927 -22.52 -11.53 5.73
CA VAL A 927 -23.91 -11.16 6.08
C VAL A 927 -24.81 -12.37 6.30
N GLU A 928 -24.68 -13.45 5.53
CA GLU A 928 -25.58 -14.60 5.68
C GLU A 928 -25.32 -15.34 7.00
N GLN A 929 -24.07 -15.42 7.47
CA GLN A 929 -23.74 -16.00 8.79
C GLN A 929 -24.25 -15.15 9.94
N TYR A 930 -24.18 -13.81 9.80
CA TYR A 930 -24.77 -12.89 10.76
C TYR A 930 -26.29 -13.08 10.86
N LEU A 931 -26.98 -13.23 9.72
CA LEU A 931 -28.43 -13.41 9.69
C LEU A 931 -28.90 -14.71 10.36
N GLU A 932 -28.14 -15.81 10.24
CA GLU A 932 -28.47 -17.06 10.94
C GLU A 932 -28.52 -16.88 12.47
N SER A 933 -27.59 -16.11 13.03
CA SER A 933 -27.55 -15.79 14.45
C SER A 933 -28.65 -14.82 14.86
N VAL A 934 -28.88 -13.76 14.07
CA VAL A 934 -29.94 -12.77 14.35
C VAL A 934 -31.31 -13.44 14.36
N ILE A 935 -31.65 -14.21 13.32
CA ILE A 935 -32.97 -14.84 13.23
C ILE A 935 -33.15 -15.87 14.36
N SER A 936 -32.10 -16.62 14.71
CA SER A 936 -32.16 -17.58 15.82
C SER A 936 -32.29 -16.91 17.21
N SER A 937 -31.92 -15.63 17.31
CA SER A 937 -32.00 -14.85 18.55
C SER A 937 -33.29 -14.05 18.67
N GLU A 938 -33.82 -13.58 17.54
CA GLU A 938 -35.08 -12.83 17.43
C GLU A 938 -36.31 -13.75 17.42
N MET A 939 -36.21 -14.93 16.79
CA MET A 939 -37.33 -15.83 16.53
C MET A 939 -37.17 -17.21 17.14
N SER A 940 -38.30 -17.84 17.45
CA SER A 940 -38.32 -19.21 17.95
C SER A 940 -37.94 -20.22 16.87
N ALA A 941 -37.24 -21.28 17.26
CA ALA A 941 -36.89 -22.38 16.35
C ALA A 941 -38.12 -23.15 15.80
N THR A 942 -39.29 -22.99 16.43
CA THR A 942 -40.55 -23.65 16.02
C THR A 942 -41.35 -22.86 14.97
N SER A 943 -40.89 -21.66 14.60
CA SER A 943 -41.52 -20.81 13.59
C SER A 943 -41.72 -21.51 12.25
N SER A 944 -42.78 -21.09 11.55
CA SER A 944 -43.04 -21.52 10.17
C SER A 944 -41.91 -21.06 9.23
N LEU A 945 -41.64 -21.87 8.20
CA LEU A 945 -40.56 -21.58 7.25
C LEU A 945 -40.77 -20.26 6.51
N GLU A 946 -42.01 -19.95 6.12
CA GLU A 946 -42.36 -18.71 5.42
C GLU A 946 -42.16 -17.46 6.31
N LEU A 947 -42.45 -17.56 7.61
CA LEU A 947 -42.14 -16.49 8.57
C LEU A 947 -40.62 -16.27 8.68
N LEU A 948 -39.83 -17.35 8.78
CA LEU A 948 -38.38 -17.26 8.85
C LEU A 948 -37.77 -16.68 7.57
N LYS A 949 -38.32 -17.02 6.39
CA LYS A 949 -37.93 -16.44 5.10
C LYS A 949 -38.24 -14.95 5.03
N ALA A 950 -39.45 -14.54 5.41
CA ALA A 950 -39.81 -13.13 5.48
C ALA A 950 -38.87 -12.37 6.42
N HIS A 951 -38.56 -12.94 7.59
CA HIS A 951 -37.63 -12.34 8.55
C HIS A 951 -36.19 -12.22 8.00
N ALA A 952 -35.72 -13.21 7.23
CA ALA A 952 -34.41 -13.15 6.61
C ALA A 952 -34.30 -11.99 5.60
N VAL A 953 -35.32 -11.81 4.75
CA VAL A 953 -35.33 -10.72 3.75
C VAL A 953 -35.39 -9.35 4.43
N ILE A 954 -36.25 -9.13 5.43
CA ILE A 954 -36.31 -7.83 6.12
C ILE A 954 -35.02 -7.55 6.89
N SER A 955 -34.47 -8.55 7.61
CA SER A 955 -33.24 -8.37 8.38
C SER A 955 -32.06 -8.03 7.47
N ARG A 956 -31.96 -8.66 6.30
CA ARG A 956 -30.94 -8.36 5.27
C ARG A 956 -31.11 -6.97 4.68
N SER A 957 -32.34 -6.61 4.29
CA SER A 957 -32.65 -5.30 3.70
C SER A 957 -32.32 -4.18 4.67
N TRP A 958 -32.77 -4.33 5.91
CA TRP A 958 -32.54 -3.40 6.99
C TRP A 958 -31.03 -3.25 7.30
N LEU A 959 -30.27 -4.36 7.36
CA LEU A 959 -28.82 -4.33 7.59
C LEU A 959 -28.08 -3.59 6.47
N LEU A 960 -28.36 -3.95 5.21
CA LEU A 960 -27.67 -3.34 4.07
C LEU A 960 -28.04 -1.85 3.91
N ALA A 961 -29.27 -1.45 4.27
CA ALA A 961 -29.65 -0.05 4.32
C ALA A 961 -28.80 0.75 5.33
N GLN A 962 -28.48 0.17 6.50
CA GLN A 962 -27.59 0.85 7.46
C GLN A 962 -26.13 0.87 7.03
N MET A 963 -25.62 -0.24 6.49
CA MET A 963 -24.26 -0.27 5.93
C MET A 963 -24.10 0.80 4.84
N GLN A 964 -25.11 0.95 3.97
CA GLN A 964 -25.12 1.99 2.95
C GLN A 964 -25.19 3.40 3.55
N ARG A 965 -26.02 3.61 4.57
CA ARG A 965 -26.14 4.90 5.26
C ARG A 965 -24.83 5.29 5.95
N ARG A 966 -24.15 4.37 6.63
CA ARG A 966 -22.83 4.59 7.24
C ARG A 966 -21.75 4.92 6.21
N GLN A 967 -21.73 4.21 5.08
CA GLN A 967 -20.81 4.53 3.98
C GLN A 967 -21.01 5.96 3.44
N ARG A 968 -22.26 6.43 3.38
CA ARG A 968 -22.59 7.83 3.01
C ARG A 968 -22.20 8.83 4.11
N LEU A 969 -22.36 8.47 5.39
CA LEU A 969 -22.03 9.34 6.54
C LEU A 969 -20.52 9.50 6.79
N GLY A 970 -19.68 8.55 6.36
CA GLY A 970 -18.22 8.69 6.37
C GLY A 970 -17.69 9.83 5.48
N GLU A 971 -18.57 10.49 4.73
CA GLU A 971 -18.29 11.59 3.80
C GLU A 971 -18.79 12.97 4.30
N GLU A 972 -19.50 13.06 5.44
CA GLU A 972 -20.08 14.31 5.97
C GLU A 972 -19.80 14.45 7.48
N THR A 973 -19.01 15.45 7.89
CA THR A 973 -18.76 15.78 9.32
C THR A 973 -19.79 16.77 9.87
N ASP A 974 -21.08 16.46 9.79
CA ASP A 974 -22.09 17.22 10.53
C ASP A 974 -22.78 16.37 11.59
N SER A 975 -22.59 16.78 12.84
CA SER A 975 -23.20 16.22 14.05
C SER A 975 -24.72 16.38 13.98
N PHE A 976 -25.44 15.40 13.44
CA PHE A 976 -26.90 15.34 13.57
C PHE A 976 -27.27 15.03 15.03
N PHE A 977 -27.75 16.04 15.75
CA PHE A 977 -28.38 15.82 17.05
C PHE A 977 -29.75 15.16 16.82
N SER A 978 -29.94 13.92 17.27
CA SER A 978 -31.21 13.18 17.17
C SER A 978 -32.32 13.67 18.12
N PHE A 979 -32.29 14.96 18.47
CA PHE A 979 -33.27 15.59 19.35
C PHE A 979 -33.49 17.07 19.05
N ILE A 980 -34.72 17.53 19.26
CA ILE A 980 -35.11 18.94 19.33
C ILE A 980 -35.44 19.20 20.81
N LYS A 981 -34.66 20.06 21.45
CA LYS A 981 -34.90 20.49 22.84
C LYS A 981 -35.20 21.98 22.88
N LYS A 982 -36.40 22.33 23.34
CA LYS A 982 -36.82 23.69 23.69
C LYS A 982 -37.16 23.73 25.18
N ASP A 983 -37.42 24.93 25.70
CA ASP A 983 -37.75 25.12 27.12
C ASP A 983 -39.01 24.36 27.56
N ASP A 984 -39.93 24.08 26.62
CA ASP A 984 -41.22 23.41 26.85
C ASP A 984 -41.42 22.12 26.02
N GLU A 985 -40.42 21.70 25.24
CA GLU A 985 -40.51 20.51 24.37
C GLU A 985 -39.21 19.70 24.31
N LEU A 986 -39.34 18.37 24.28
CA LEU A 986 -38.28 17.43 23.93
C LEU A 986 -38.81 16.44 22.89
N ILE A 987 -38.40 16.58 21.63
CA ILE A 987 -38.66 15.59 20.59
C ILE A 987 -37.35 14.85 20.35
N ARG A 988 -37.27 13.58 20.77
CA ARG A 988 -36.05 12.78 20.58
C ARG A 988 -36.41 11.48 19.88
N TRP A 989 -35.71 11.16 18.81
CA TRP A 989 -35.74 9.84 18.21
C TRP A 989 -34.37 9.19 18.35
N TYR A 990 -34.36 7.87 18.27
CA TYR A 990 -33.14 7.08 18.32
C TYR A 990 -33.03 6.39 16.97
N ASP A 991 -32.08 6.86 16.16
CA ASP A 991 -31.65 6.21 14.94
C ASP A 991 -30.12 6.02 14.98
N ARG A 992 -29.56 5.21 14.08
CA ARG A 992 -28.21 4.64 14.24
C ARG A 992 -27.07 5.54 13.78
N GLU A 993 -27.05 6.76 14.28
CA GLU A 993 -25.92 7.68 14.12
C GLU A 993 -24.94 7.60 15.29
N GLU A 994 -25.19 6.73 16.29
CA GLU A 994 -24.32 6.52 17.46
C GLU A 994 -23.13 5.56 17.22
N HIS A 995 -22.96 5.01 16.01
CA HIS A 995 -21.91 4.01 15.72
C HIS A 995 -21.03 4.46 14.56
N THR A 996 -19.86 5.03 14.88
CA THR A 996 -18.92 5.54 13.85
C THR A 996 -17.95 4.44 13.37
N ILE A 997 -17.61 3.49 14.24
CA ILE A 997 -16.52 2.53 14.04
C ILE A 997 -16.94 1.11 13.56
N PHE A 998 -18.24 0.79 13.59
CA PHE A 998 -18.81 -0.48 13.11
C PHE A 998 -20.20 -0.26 12.46
N ASP A 999 -20.71 -1.25 11.73
CA ASP A 999 -21.94 -1.11 10.93
C ASP A 999 -23.22 -1.23 11.79
N VAL A 1000 -23.22 -2.17 12.74
CA VAL A 1000 -24.33 -2.42 13.69
C VAL A 1000 -23.79 -2.92 15.03
N CYS A 1001 -24.52 -2.77 16.13
CA CYS A 1001 -24.18 -3.39 17.42
C CYS A 1001 -24.91 -4.73 17.61
N ALA A 1002 -24.44 -5.53 18.58
CA ALA A 1002 -25.01 -6.84 18.89
C ALA A 1002 -26.27 -6.82 19.79
N ASP A 1003 -26.67 -5.64 20.27
CA ASP A 1003 -27.76 -5.44 21.24
C ASP A 1003 -29.13 -5.25 20.55
N ASP A 1004 -30.20 -5.25 21.34
CA ASP A 1004 -31.59 -5.01 20.89
C ASP A 1004 -31.78 -3.59 20.31
N HIS A 1005 -30.84 -2.67 20.56
CA HIS A 1005 -30.75 -1.40 19.83
C HIS A 1005 -30.66 -1.63 18.32
N CYS A 1006 -29.92 -2.68 17.94
CA CYS A 1006 -29.59 -2.98 16.57
C CYS A 1006 -30.41 -4.16 16.00
N GLN A 1007 -29.82 -5.34 16.02
CA GLN A 1007 -30.52 -6.60 15.87
C GLN A 1007 -29.84 -7.54 16.84
N ARG A 1008 -30.60 -8.39 17.51
CA ARG A 1008 -30.05 -9.23 18.55
C ARG A 1008 -29.08 -10.26 17.95
N TYR A 1009 -27.78 -10.02 18.06
CA TYR A 1009 -26.72 -10.89 17.53
C TYR A 1009 -25.94 -11.53 18.68
N GLN A 1010 -26.01 -12.86 18.82
CA GLN A 1010 -25.42 -13.57 19.97
C GLN A 1010 -24.37 -14.62 19.56
N GLY A 1011 -23.87 -14.51 18.31
CA GLY A 1011 -22.94 -15.44 17.71
C GLY A 1011 -23.53 -16.85 17.57
N ILE A 1012 -22.70 -17.86 17.83
CA ILE A 1012 -23.06 -19.30 17.81
C ILE A 1012 -23.34 -19.86 19.21
N THR A 1013 -23.47 -18.99 20.21
CA THR A 1013 -23.72 -19.38 21.62
C THR A 1013 -25.06 -20.12 21.76
N LYS A 1014 -26.05 -19.73 20.94
CA LYS A 1014 -27.29 -20.47 20.75
C LYS A 1014 -27.18 -21.34 19.51
N GLU A 1015 -27.64 -22.58 19.60
CA GLU A 1015 -27.64 -23.53 18.49
C GLU A 1015 -28.56 -23.03 17.36
N THR A 1016 -28.00 -22.79 16.17
CA THR A 1016 -28.77 -22.43 14.98
C THR A 1016 -29.70 -23.58 14.60
N SER A 1017 -31.01 -23.30 14.58
CA SER A 1017 -31.99 -24.26 14.08
C SER A 1017 -31.75 -24.55 12.60
N ARG A 1018 -31.82 -25.83 12.19
CA ARG A 1018 -31.73 -26.24 10.78
C ARG A 1018 -32.73 -25.50 9.88
N ARG A 1019 -33.91 -25.13 10.41
CA ARG A 1019 -34.93 -24.36 9.66
C ARG A 1019 -34.51 -22.92 9.40
N VAL A 1020 -33.74 -22.31 10.32
CA VAL A 1020 -33.24 -20.95 10.15
C VAL A 1020 -32.18 -20.93 9.05
N ALA A 1021 -31.22 -21.85 9.09
CA ALA A 1021 -30.22 -21.99 8.04
C ALA A 1021 -30.87 -22.25 6.65
N GLU A 1022 -31.92 -23.07 6.60
CA GLU A 1022 -32.72 -23.30 5.39
C GLU A 1022 -33.39 -22.01 4.88
N ALA A 1023 -34.04 -21.24 5.76
CA ALA A 1023 -34.70 -19.98 5.39
C ALA A 1023 -33.71 -18.91 4.88
N VAL A 1024 -32.55 -18.78 5.53
CA VAL A 1024 -31.48 -17.85 5.13
C VAL A 1024 -30.93 -18.26 3.77
N SER A 1025 -30.61 -19.54 3.58
CA SER A 1025 -30.13 -20.09 2.31
C SER A 1025 -31.12 -19.91 1.17
N ASP A 1026 -32.40 -20.22 1.38
CA ASP A 1026 -33.46 -20.10 0.35
C ASP A 1026 -33.70 -18.65 -0.08
N THR A 1027 -33.43 -17.69 0.80
CA THR A 1027 -33.60 -16.25 0.55
C THR A 1027 -32.29 -15.52 0.33
N ARG A 1028 -31.19 -16.26 0.12
CA ARG A 1028 -29.84 -15.71 0.00
C ARG A 1028 -29.76 -14.58 -1.03
N GLY A 1029 -29.26 -13.44 -0.58
CA GLY A 1029 -29.15 -12.21 -1.37
C GLY A 1029 -30.47 -11.53 -1.73
N GLN A 1030 -31.63 -11.98 -1.24
CA GLN A 1030 -32.91 -11.29 -1.47
C GLN A 1030 -33.14 -10.17 -0.47
N ILE A 1031 -33.54 -9.01 -0.97
CA ILE A 1031 -33.86 -7.82 -0.19
C ILE A 1031 -35.13 -7.13 -0.71
N LEU A 1032 -35.65 -6.19 0.07
CA LEU A 1032 -36.71 -5.26 -0.32
C LEU A 1032 -36.10 -3.98 -0.89
N THR A 1033 -36.61 -3.55 -2.04
CA THR A 1033 -36.25 -2.29 -2.70
C THR A 1033 -37.48 -1.48 -3.02
N SER A 1034 -37.37 -0.15 -2.98
CA SER A 1034 -38.42 0.78 -3.42
C SER A 1034 -37.76 1.95 -4.13
N GLU A 1035 -38.30 2.33 -5.29
CA GLU A 1035 -37.81 3.47 -6.09
C GLU A 1035 -36.30 3.38 -6.46
N GLY A 1036 -35.72 2.18 -6.43
CA GLY A 1036 -34.30 1.94 -6.75
C GLY A 1036 -33.35 1.98 -5.54
N ASP A 1037 -33.86 2.25 -4.33
CA ASP A 1037 -33.12 2.21 -3.07
C ASP A 1037 -33.50 0.97 -2.22
N ILE A 1038 -32.59 0.57 -1.31
CA ILE A 1038 -32.84 -0.50 -0.35
C ILE A 1038 -33.85 -0.01 0.68
N CYS A 1039 -34.89 -0.80 0.96
CA CYS A 1039 -35.86 -0.46 1.98
C CYS A 1039 -35.24 -0.59 3.39
N ASP A 1040 -35.36 0.46 4.21
CA ASP A 1040 -35.24 0.38 5.67
C ASP A 1040 -36.40 -0.48 6.23
N ALA A 1041 -36.20 -1.80 6.27
CA ALA A 1041 -37.25 -2.77 6.57
C ALA A 1041 -37.44 -2.97 8.09
N ARG A 1042 -38.05 -1.98 8.75
CA ARG A 1042 -38.42 -2.03 10.19
C ARG A 1042 -39.51 -3.07 10.47
N PHE A 1043 -39.56 -3.64 11.68
CA PHE A 1043 -40.58 -4.61 12.11
C PHE A 1043 -40.86 -4.52 13.61
N SER A 1044 -42.03 -4.99 14.07
CA SER A 1044 -42.41 -4.96 15.49
C SER A 1044 -43.27 -6.16 15.91
N LYS A 1045 -43.36 -6.45 17.22
CA LYS A 1045 -44.09 -7.61 17.76
C LYS A 1045 -45.57 -7.63 17.37
N CYS A 1046 -46.30 -6.55 17.63
CA CYS A 1046 -47.72 -6.43 17.32
C CYS A 1046 -48.10 -5.00 16.90
N CYS A 1047 -48.67 -4.82 15.70
CA CYS A 1047 -49.06 -3.50 15.22
C CYS A 1047 -50.31 -2.94 15.92
N GLY A 1048 -51.14 -3.78 16.55
CA GLY A 1048 -52.42 -3.38 17.17
C GLY A 1048 -53.59 -3.32 16.17
N GLY A 1049 -53.43 -3.93 14.99
CA GLY A 1049 -54.42 -4.02 13.92
C GLY A 1049 -54.18 -3.05 12.75
N MET A 1050 -53.27 -2.09 12.89
CA MET A 1050 -52.82 -1.23 11.79
C MET A 1050 -51.35 -0.86 11.99
N THR A 1051 -50.55 -0.93 10.93
CA THR A 1051 -49.14 -0.51 10.96
C THR A 1051 -49.01 1.00 10.96
N GLU A 1052 -47.85 1.52 11.36
CA GLU A 1052 -47.54 2.95 11.46
C GLU A 1052 -46.57 3.42 10.37
N GLU A 1053 -46.53 4.73 10.13
CA GLU A 1053 -45.57 5.37 9.22
C GLU A 1053 -44.24 5.72 9.91
N TYR A 1054 -43.13 5.64 9.16
CA TYR A 1054 -41.76 5.88 9.66
C TYR A 1054 -41.61 7.20 10.44
N GLN A 1055 -42.18 8.27 9.90
CA GLN A 1055 -42.00 9.65 10.40
C GLN A 1055 -42.54 9.91 11.81
N TYR A 1056 -43.44 9.07 12.32
CA TYR A 1056 -43.99 9.23 13.66
C TYR A 1056 -43.11 8.60 14.76
N CYS A 1057 -42.18 7.71 14.37
CA CYS A 1057 -41.27 7.03 15.29
C CYS A 1057 -39.83 7.56 15.17
N TRP A 1058 -39.38 7.93 13.97
CA TRP A 1058 -38.01 8.40 13.68
C TRP A 1058 -38.02 9.80 13.04
N GLU A 1059 -37.06 10.12 12.18
CA GLU A 1059 -36.98 11.38 11.45
C GLU A 1059 -38.27 11.69 10.69
N ASN A 1060 -38.61 12.97 10.54
CA ASN A 1060 -39.84 13.41 9.85
C ASN A 1060 -39.76 13.27 8.32
N THR A 1061 -39.33 12.10 7.84
CA THR A 1061 -39.14 11.80 6.42
C THR A 1061 -40.06 10.64 6.03
N PRO A 1062 -41.07 10.86 5.18
CA PRO A 1062 -41.95 9.78 4.73
C PRO A 1062 -41.16 8.74 3.93
N LYS A 1063 -41.46 7.46 4.13
CA LYS A 1063 -40.92 6.35 3.34
C LYS A 1063 -42.08 5.69 2.59
N PRO A 1064 -42.08 5.67 1.25
CA PRO A 1064 -43.25 5.24 0.46
C PRO A 1064 -43.65 3.78 0.70
N TYR A 1065 -42.72 2.95 1.17
CA TYR A 1065 -42.91 1.53 1.49
C TYR A 1065 -43.20 1.25 2.99
N LEU A 1066 -43.19 2.26 3.86
CA LEU A 1066 -43.56 2.14 5.28
C LEU A 1066 -44.81 2.97 5.57
N THR A 1067 -45.93 2.49 5.04
CA THR A 1067 -47.24 3.15 5.16
C THR A 1067 -48.13 2.42 6.18
N ALA A 1068 -49.22 3.09 6.57
CA ALA A 1068 -50.20 2.48 7.46
C ALA A 1068 -51.10 1.49 6.71
N VAL A 1069 -50.99 0.21 7.08
CA VAL A 1069 -51.69 -0.92 6.47
C VAL A 1069 -52.53 -1.63 7.52
N ARG A 1070 -53.78 -1.95 7.18
CA ARG A 1070 -54.64 -2.79 8.00
C ARG A 1070 -54.15 -4.24 7.94
N ASP A 1071 -53.90 -4.80 9.11
CA ASP A 1071 -53.39 -6.16 9.29
C ASP A 1071 -54.51 -7.20 9.12
N ILE A 1072 -55.09 -7.30 7.92
CA ILE A 1072 -56.24 -8.15 7.59
C ILE A 1072 -56.12 -8.79 6.21
N ALA A 1073 -56.82 -9.92 6.01
CA ALA A 1073 -56.83 -10.60 4.71
C ALA A 1073 -57.49 -9.77 3.60
N GLN A 1074 -56.92 -9.83 2.39
CA GLN A 1074 -57.43 -9.15 1.19
C GLN A 1074 -58.80 -9.66 0.71
N GLY A 1075 -59.35 -10.75 1.28
CA GLY A 1075 -60.65 -11.34 0.92
C GLY A 1075 -61.87 -10.79 1.70
N ILE A 1076 -61.65 -9.87 2.66
CA ILE A 1076 -62.71 -9.36 3.54
C ILE A 1076 -63.58 -8.29 2.83
N SER A 1077 -64.84 -8.13 3.24
CA SER A 1077 -65.81 -7.20 2.61
C SER A 1077 -65.26 -5.75 2.50
N PRO A 1078 -65.60 -4.99 1.43
CA PRO A 1078 -65.13 -3.61 1.24
C PRO A 1078 -65.42 -2.68 2.42
N ALA A 1079 -66.53 -2.89 3.13
CA ALA A 1079 -66.92 -2.10 4.31
C ALA A 1079 -65.97 -2.28 5.51
N GLN A 1080 -65.29 -3.43 5.61
CA GLN A 1080 -64.32 -3.73 6.68
C GLN A 1080 -62.87 -3.37 6.29
N ARG A 1081 -62.63 -2.98 5.03
CA ARG A 1081 -61.33 -2.51 4.53
C ARG A 1081 -61.13 -1.00 4.63
N GLN A 1082 -62.18 -0.23 4.94
CA GLN A 1082 -62.02 1.21 5.09
C GLN A 1082 -61.15 1.49 6.32
N ASN A 1083 -59.98 2.10 6.09
CA ASN A 1083 -59.08 2.49 7.16
C ASN A 1083 -59.72 3.65 7.95
N PRO A 1084 -59.86 3.54 9.28
CA PRO A 1084 -60.22 4.70 10.11
C PRO A 1084 -59.07 5.72 10.11
N ASP A 1085 -59.38 7.00 10.26
CA ASP A 1085 -58.36 8.04 10.39
C ASP A 1085 -57.97 8.21 11.85
N LEU A 1086 -57.03 7.37 12.31
CA LEU A 1086 -56.60 7.35 13.71
C LEU A 1086 -55.72 8.55 14.11
N THR A 1087 -55.47 9.48 13.19
CA THR A 1087 -54.91 10.79 13.55
C THR A 1087 -55.92 11.66 14.30
N VAL A 1088 -57.22 11.33 14.19
CA VAL A 1088 -58.33 11.99 14.89
C VAL A 1088 -58.57 11.29 16.23
N GLU A 1089 -58.42 12.03 17.34
CA GLU A 1089 -58.52 11.50 18.72
C GLU A 1089 -59.79 10.66 18.97
N ALA A 1090 -60.95 11.14 18.53
CA ALA A 1090 -62.22 10.45 18.76
C ALA A 1090 -62.34 9.13 17.98
N GLU A 1091 -61.65 9.00 16.84
CA GLU A 1091 -61.56 7.75 16.10
C GLU A 1091 -60.54 6.80 16.73
N ALA A 1092 -59.40 7.32 17.18
CA ALA A 1092 -58.38 6.57 17.92
C ALA A 1092 -58.93 5.96 19.21
N ASP A 1093 -59.69 6.72 20.01
CA ASP A 1093 -60.34 6.22 21.24
C ASP A 1093 -61.31 5.07 20.92
N ARG A 1094 -62.17 5.25 19.92
CA ARG A 1094 -63.09 4.20 19.48
C ARG A 1094 -62.34 2.96 18.97
N TRP A 1095 -61.24 3.15 18.23
CA TRP A 1095 -60.42 2.08 17.68
C TRP A 1095 -59.72 1.25 18.77
N ILE A 1096 -59.09 1.93 19.73
CA ILE A 1096 -58.34 1.30 20.82
C ILE A 1096 -59.31 0.58 21.77
N ARG A 1097 -60.50 1.12 22.02
CA ARG A 1097 -61.51 0.46 22.87
C ARG A 1097 -62.31 -0.64 22.18
N THR A 1098 -62.14 -0.83 20.87
CA THR A 1098 -62.84 -1.89 20.13
C THR A 1098 -61.90 -3.03 19.75
N ASN A 1099 -62.42 -4.25 19.82
CA ASN A 1099 -61.69 -5.45 19.46
C ASN A 1099 -62.01 -5.84 18.01
N GLN A 1100 -61.21 -5.34 17.06
CA GLN A 1100 -61.43 -5.54 15.63
C GLN A 1100 -60.70 -6.79 15.12
N PRO A 1101 -61.17 -7.43 14.03
CA PRO A 1101 -60.42 -8.48 13.37
C PRO A 1101 -59.08 -7.95 12.83
N ALA A 1102 -58.00 -8.69 13.12
CA ALA A 1102 -56.66 -8.50 12.60
C ALA A 1102 -55.90 -9.84 12.65
N PHE A 1103 -54.90 -10.05 11.79
CA PHE A 1103 -54.03 -11.23 11.89
C PHE A 1103 -53.33 -11.26 13.25
N CYS A 1104 -52.82 -10.12 13.73
CA CYS A 1104 -52.17 -10.03 15.04
C CYS A 1104 -53.13 -10.14 16.24
N ASN A 1105 -54.45 -10.25 16.02
CA ASN A 1105 -55.43 -10.52 17.05
C ASN A 1105 -55.69 -12.02 17.14
N THR A 1106 -54.76 -12.73 17.79
CA THR A 1106 -54.82 -14.19 17.93
C THR A 1106 -54.59 -14.62 19.37
N ALA A 1107 -55.30 -15.67 19.79
CA ALA A 1107 -55.11 -16.36 21.05
C ALA A 1107 -54.53 -17.78 20.85
N ASP A 1108 -54.11 -18.12 19.61
CA ASP A 1108 -53.53 -19.42 19.31
C ASP A 1108 -52.12 -19.54 19.90
N ARG A 1109 -52.00 -20.33 20.96
CA ARG A 1109 -50.73 -20.58 21.66
C ARG A 1109 -49.64 -21.14 20.75
N LYS A 1110 -49.99 -21.94 19.74
CA LYS A 1110 -49.02 -22.51 18.80
C LYS A 1110 -48.41 -21.42 17.93
N VAL A 1111 -49.20 -20.44 17.49
CA VAL A 1111 -48.71 -19.30 16.70
C VAL A 1111 -47.94 -18.34 17.58
N LEU A 1112 -48.45 -18.05 18.78
CA LEU A 1112 -47.77 -17.15 19.72
C LEU A 1112 -46.39 -17.68 20.13
N ALA A 1113 -46.23 -18.99 20.32
CA ALA A 1113 -44.92 -19.61 20.62
C ALA A 1113 -43.89 -19.53 19.48
N GLN A 1114 -44.29 -19.10 18.27
CA GLN A 1114 -43.35 -18.82 17.16
C GLN A 1114 -42.67 -17.45 17.33
N VAL A 1115 -43.36 -16.50 17.97
CA VAL A 1115 -42.93 -15.09 18.08
C VAL A 1115 -42.54 -14.70 19.51
N LEU A 1116 -43.20 -15.28 20.52
CA LEU A 1116 -43.00 -14.94 21.94
C LEU A 1116 -42.18 -16.03 22.64
N ASN A 1117 -41.10 -15.61 23.29
CA ASN A 1117 -40.27 -16.45 24.16
C ASN A 1117 -41.03 -16.87 25.42
N ASP A 1118 -40.56 -17.90 26.13
CA ASP A 1118 -41.27 -18.52 27.27
C ASP A 1118 -41.74 -17.52 28.34
N TYR A 1119 -40.96 -16.47 28.62
CA TYR A 1119 -41.32 -15.41 29.57
C TYR A 1119 -42.40 -14.45 29.03
N ASP A 1120 -42.37 -14.13 27.73
CA ASP A 1120 -43.32 -13.21 27.10
C ASP A 1120 -44.70 -13.88 26.84
N GLN A 1121 -44.78 -15.20 26.90
CA GLN A 1121 -46.04 -15.95 26.73
C GLN A 1121 -47.03 -15.76 27.90
N GLU A 1122 -46.58 -15.20 29.03
CA GLU A 1122 -47.45 -14.84 30.14
C GLU A 1122 -48.32 -13.61 29.83
N THR A 1123 -47.93 -12.78 28.85
CA THR A 1123 -48.65 -11.59 28.42
C THR A 1123 -49.76 -11.95 27.41
N GLN A 1124 -51.02 -12.00 27.85
CA GLN A 1124 -52.15 -12.34 26.97
C GLN A 1124 -52.83 -11.13 26.30
N ASP A 1125 -52.59 -9.92 26.79
CA ASP A 1125 -53.35 -8.72 26.42
C ASP A 1125 -52.59 -7.77 25.47
N PHE A 1126 -51.58 -8.23 24.73
CA PHE A 1126 -50.73 -7.37 23.89
C PHE A 1126 -51.49 -6.69 22.72
N TYR A 1127 -52.59 -7.27 22.23
CA TYR A 1127 -53.40 -6.66 21.16
C TYR A 1127 -54.20 -5.46 21.67
N ARG A 1128 -54.74 -5.56 22.90
CA ARG A 1128 -55.47 -4.53 23.65
C ARG A 1128 -55.14 -4.66 25.13
N TRP A 1129 -54.40 -3.72 25.69
CA TRP A 1129 -53.90 -3.76 27.06
C TRP A 1129 -54.40 -2.58 27.88
N THR A 1130 -54.40 -2.73 29.21
CA THR A 1130 -54.76 -1.66 30.15
C THR A 1130 -53.73 -1.56 31.26
N VAL A 1131 -53.31 -0.34 31.61
CA VAL A 1131 -52.44 -0.05 32.75
C VAL A 1131 -53.06 1.07 33.59
N GLU A 1132 -52.92 1.01 34.90
CA GLU A 1132 -53.50 1.97 35.83
C GLU A 1132 -52.42 2.58 36.73
N TYR A 1133 -52.46 3.89 36.91
CA TYR A 1133 -51.57 4.64 37.79
C TYR A 1133 -52.38 5.50 38.77
N SER A 1134 -51.98 5.51 40.04
CA SER A 1134 -52.36 6.57 40.96
C SER A 1134 -51.65 7.88 40.62
N GLN A 1135 -52.19 9.00 41.11
CA GLN A 1135 -51.58 10.31 40.93
C GLN A 1135 -50.13 10.39 41.43
N GLY A 1136 -49.83 9.76 42.56
CA GLY A 1136 -48.48 9.74 43.13
C GLY A 1136 -47.50 8.93 42.30
N GLU A 1137 -47.93 7.77 41.80
CA GLU A 1137 -47.10 6.90 40.96
C GLU A 1137 -46.75 7.56 39.63
N LEU A 1138 -47.73 8.13 38.93
CA LEU A 1138 -47.50 8.78 37.63
C LEU A 1138 -46.61 10.03 37.77
N SER A 1139 -46.83 10.84 38.80
CA SER A 1139 -46.00 12.03 39.08
C SER A 1139 -44.54 11.64 39.40
N ALA A 1140 -44.34 10.64 40.26
CA ALA A 1140 -43.01 10.14 40.61
C ALA A 1140 -42.29 9.53 39.39
N LEU A 1141 -43.00 8.75 38.57
CA LEU A 1141 -42.46 8.11 37.39
C LEU A 1141 -42.00 9.14 36.35
N LEU A 1142 -42.84 10.13 36.04
CA LEU A 1142 -42.48 11.20 35.10
C LEU A 1142 -41.31 12.04 35.63
N SER A 1143 -41.28 12.30 36.94
CA SER A 1143 -40.18 13.03 37.57
C SER A 1143 -38.85 12.26 37.50
N ASP A 1144 -38.86 10.96 37.76
CA ASP A 1144 -37.66 10.13 37.65
C ASP A 1144 -37.19 9.97 36.20
N LYS A 1145 -38.10 9.67 35.27
CA LYS A 1145 -37.72 9.39 33.87
C LYS A 1145 -37.31 10.64 33.10
N LEU A 1146 -37.98 11.77 33.33
CA LEU A 1146 -37.68 13.03 32.62
C LEU A 1146 -36.76 13.96 33.41
N LYS A 1147 -36.46 13.64 34.68
CA LYS A 1147 -35.68 14.48 35.60
C LYS A 1147 -36.29 15.89 35.75
N MET A 1148 -37.62 15.97 35.82
CA MET A 1148 -38.39 17.23 35.90
C MET A 1148 -39.56 17.12 36.88
N ASP A 1149 -39.75 18.13 37.73
CA ASP A 1149 -40.92 18.20 38.62
C ASP A 1149 -42.13 18.82 37.90
N PHE A 1150 -43.23 18.08 37.84
CA PHE A 1150 -44.51 18.51 37.27
C PHE A 1150 -45.54 18.87 38.35
N GLY A 1151 -45.26 18.59 39.63
CA GLY A 1151 -46.27 18.61 40.68
C GLY A 1151 -47.36 17.55 40.46
N ALA A 1152 -48.61 17.92 40.69
CA ALA A 1152 -49.75 17.05 40.44
C ALA A 1152 -50.07 17.02 38.93
N ILE A 1153 -50.15 15.83 38.33
CA ILE A 1153 -50.53 15.65 36.93
C ILE A 1153 -52.02 15.93 36.75
N VAL A 1154 -52.35 16.82 35.82
CA VAL A 1154 -53.71 17.27 35.51
C VAL A 1154 -54.22 16.59 34.23
N ASP A 1155 -53.35 16.43 33.23
CA ASP A 1155 -53.73 15.84 31.94
C ASP A 1155 -52.54 15.26 31.18
N LEU A 1156 -52.84 14.27 30.32
CA LEU A 1156 -51.93 13.70 29.32
C LEU A 1156 -52.58 13.89 27.96
N VAL A 1157 -52.20 14.97 27.26
CA VAL A 1157 -52.88 15.41 26.04
C VAL A 1157 -52.12 14.90 24.82
N PRO A 1158 -52.72 14.02 23.99
CA PRO A 1158 -52.15 13.62 22.70
C PRO A 1158 -52.21 14.81 21.74
N VAL A 1159 -51.08 15.47 21.54
CA VAL A 1159 -50.97 16.63 20.64
C VAL A 1159 -50.94 16.19 19.19
N GLU A 1160 -50.31 15.04 18.93
CA GLU A 1160 -50.15 14.50 17.57
C GLU A 1160 -50.19 12.97 17.62
N ARG A 1161 -50.93 12.38 16.67
CA ARG A 1161 -51.01 10.93 16.45
C ARG A 1161 -50.61 10.58 15.03
N GLY A 1162 -49.98 9.42 14.89
CA GLY A 1162 -49.78 8.76 13.61
C GLY A 1162 -51.03 8.02 13.13
N ARG A 1163 -50.91 7.43 11.95
CA ARG A 1163 -52.01 6.75 11.25
C ARG A 1163 -52.42 5.44 11.92
N SER A 1164 -51.56 4.83 12.74
CA SER A 1164 -51.92 3.65 13.55
C SER A 1164 -52.57 4.00 14.90
N GLY A 1165 -52.71 5.30 15.20
CA GLY A 1165 -53.19 5.80 16.49
C GLY A 1165 -52.09 5.92 17.55
N ARG A 1166 -50.83 5.62 17.22
CA ARG A 1166 -49.67 5.87 18.09
C ARG A 1166 -49.47 7.36 18.30
N ILE A 1167 -49.31 7.77 19.56
CA ILE A 1167 -49.03 9.16 19.89
C ILE A 1167 -47.57 9.45 19.50
N SER A 1168 -47.37 10.47 18.67
CA SER A 1168 -46.06 10.98 18.25
C SER A 1168 -45.66 12.25 19.00
N LYS A 1169 -46.62 12.97 19.60
CA LYS A 1169 -46.35 14.05 20.58
C LYS A 1169 -47.36 14.02 21.71
N LEU A 1170 -46.86 13.93 22.93
CA LEU A 1170 -47.66 13.93 24.16
C LEU A 1170 -47.31 15.17 24.99
N LYS A 1171 -48.32 15.99 25.29
CA LYS A 1171 -48.19 17.10 26.24
C LYS A 1171 -48.61 16.64 27.63
N ILE A 1172 -47.68 16.71 28.55
CA ILE A 1172 -47.88 16.43 29.98
C ILE A 1172 -48.23 17.76 30.65
N VAL A 1173 -49.40 17.84 31.28
CA VAL A 1173 -49.88 19.02 31.99
C VAL A 1173 -49.87 18.72 33.48
N GLY A 1174 -48.97 19.36 34.23
CA GLY A 1174 -48.92 19.34 35.68
C GLY A 1174 -49.26 20.70 36.30
N THR A 1175 -49.44 20.76 37.62
CA THR A 1175 -49.74 22.01 38.34
C THR A 1175 -48.57 22.99 38.33
N GLU A 1176 -47.33 22.50 38.29
CA GLU A 1176 -46.12 23.34 38.31
C GLU A 1176 -45.53 23.57 36.92
N ARG A 1177 -45.76 22.64 35.98
CA ARG A 1177 -45.16 22.67 34.65
C ARG A 1177 -46.03 21.99 33.60
N THR A 1178 -45.96 22.50 32.38
CA THR A 1178 -46.42 21.79 31.18
C THR A 1178 -45.21 21.53 30.28
N PHE A 1179 -45.07 20.30 29.78
CA PHE A 1179 -43.96 19.92 28.91
C PHE A 1179 -44.41 18.92 27.85
N THR A 1180 -43.89 19.04 26.63
CA THR A 1180 -44.25 18.14 25.52
C THR A 1180 -43.10 17.19 25.22
N ILE A 1181 -43.37 15.89 25.23
CA ILE A 1181 -42.42 14.87 24.77
C ILE A 1181 -42.86 14.32 23.42
N GLY A 1182 -41.90 14.04 22.54
CA GLY A 1182 -42.17 13.59 21.17
C GLY A 1182 -41.46 12.29 20.81
N LYS A 1183 -42.01 11.61 19.81
CA LYS A 1183 -41.69 10.28 19.27
C LYS A 1183 -42.10 9.13 20.19
N GLU A 1184 -42.44 8.01 19.56
CA GLU A 1184 -43.10 6.87 20.21
C GLU A 1184 -42.31 6.29 21.39
N LEU A 1185 -41.00 6.13 21.24
CA LEU A 1185 -40.16 5.46 22.23
C LEU A 1185 -40.01 6.29 23.52
N GLU A 1186 -39.83 7.60 23.41
CA GLU A 1186 -39.70 8.49 24.56
C GLU A 1186 -40.99 8.53 25.38
N ILE A 1187 -42.15 8.55 24.70
CA ILE A 1187 -43.46 8.49 25.36
C ILE A 1187 -43.59 7.19 26.18
N ARG A 1188 -43.15 6.06 25.62
CA ARG A 1188 -43.21 4.76 26.30
C ARG A 1188 -42.26 4.67 27.49
N ARG A 1189 -41.06 5.24 27.37
CA ARG A 1189 -40.05 5.28 28.44
C ARG A 1189 -40.46 6.20 29.59
N ALA A 1190 -41.12 7.32 29.29
CA ALA A 1190 -41.59 8.26 30.30
C ALA A 1190 -42.74 7.69 31.13
N LEU A 1191 -43.56 6.80 30.55
CA LEU A 1191 -44.78 6.27 31.16
C LEU A 1191 -44.66 4.82 31.67
N SER A 1192 -43.45 4.26 31.82
CA SER A 1192 -43.28 2.93 32.43
C SER A 1192 -41.90 2.78 33.06
N GLU A 1193 -41.80 2.04 34.18
CA GLU A 1193 -40.50 1.74 34.80
C GLU A 1193 -39.63 0.86 33.90
N THR A 1194 -40.26 -0.13 33.24
CA THR A 1194 -39.61 -1.08 32.32
C THR A 1194 -39.86 -0.68 30.87
N HIS A 1195 -41.05 -0.94 30.36
CA HIS A 1195 -41.50 -0.54 29.03
C HIS A 1195 -43.02 -0.47 28.96
N LEU A 1196 -43.56 0.59 28.37
CA LEU A 1196 -44.96 0.58 27.93
C LEU A 1196 -45.03 -0.19 26.60
N TYR A 1197 -46.07 -0.99 26.37
CA TYR A 1197 -46.13 -1.86 25.17
C TYR A 1197 -46.09 -1.06 23.87
N SER A 1198 -46.83 0.04 23.77
CA SER A 1198 -46.82 0.97 22.62
C SER A 1198 -47.24 2.38 23.06
N SER A 1199 -47.09 3.39 22.19
CA SER A 1199 -47.71 4.72 22.40
C SER A 1199 -49.13 4.83 21.82
N ALA A 1200 -49.71 3.75 21.29
CA ALA A 1200 -51.09 3.74 20.80
C ALA A 1200 -52.05 3.54 21.97
N PHE A 1201 -52.29 4.60 22.73
CA PHE A 1201 -53.19 4.55 23.88
C PHE A 1201 -54.12 5.76 24.00
N VAL A 1202 -55.13 5.61 24.85
CA VAL A 1202 -56.03 6.67 25.34
C VAL A 1202 -56.09 6.62 26.86
N VAL A 1203 -56.42 7.75 27.49
CA VAL A 1203 -56.30 7.92 28.94
C VAL A 1203 -57.63 8.34 29.54
N ASP A 1204 -58.12 7.56 30.51
CA ASP A 1204 -59.24 7.94 31.36
C ASP A 1204 -58.70 8.62 32.63
N ARG A 1205 -59.26 9.80 32.93
CA ARG A 1205 -59.00 10.56 34.16
C ARG A 1205 -60.15 10.31 35.13
N LEU A 1206 -59.86 9.65 36.24
CA LEU A 1206 -60.88 9.24 37.20
C LEU A 1206 -60.67 9.93 38.55
N ASP A 1207 -61.73 9.95 39.35
CA ASP A 1207 -61.70 10.37 40.76
C ASP A 1207 -61.18 11.80 40.98
N LEU A 1208 -61.66 12.78 40.19
CA LEU A 1208 -61.20 14.17 40.27
C LEU A 1208 -61.46 14.81 41.64
N GLN A 1209 -60.43 15.41 42.23
CA GLN A 1209 -60.50 16.25 43.44
C GLN A 1209 -59.93 17.63 43.10
N ASP A 1210 -60.72 18.69 43.30
CA ASP A 1210 -60.35 20.07 42.96
C ASP A 1210 -59.81 20.25 41.52
N GLY A 1211 -60.33 19.45 40.57
CA GLY A 1211 -59.89 19.47 39.17
C GLY A 1211 -58.64 18.63 38.86
N ILE A 1212 -58.05 17.96 39.86
CA ILE A 1212 -56.88 17.09 39.73
C ILE A 1212 -57.32 15.61 39.78
N PRO A 1213 -57.09 14.82 38.71
CA PRO A 1213 -57.38 13.39 38.73
C PRO A 1213 -56.54 12.66 39.79
N GLN A 1214 -57.17 11.74 40.53
CA GLN A 1214 -56.43 10.91 41.49
C GLN A 1214 -55.95 9.58 40.88
N ARG A 1215 -56.45 9.25 39.69
CA ARG A 1215 -56.21 7.98 39.01
C ARG A 1215 -56.26 8.13 37.49
N PHE A 1216 -55.32 7.51 36.80
CA PHE A 1216 -55.19 7.50 35.35
C PHE A 1216 -55.24 6.06 34.85
N VAL A 1217 -56.18 5.74 33.95
CA VAL A 1217 -56.28 4.43 33.31
C VAL A 1217 -55.91 4.57 31.84
N ILE A 1218 -54.82 3.93 31.44
CA ILE A 1218 -54.31 3.93 30.07
C ILE A 1218 -54.81 2.67 29.37
N HIS A 1219 -55.60 2.82 28.32
CA HIS A 1219 -56.01 1.73 27.42
C HIS A 1219 -55.19 1.82 26.15
N GLY A 1220 -54.47 0.77 25.79
CA GLY A 1220 -53.57 0.77 24.64
C GLY A 1220 -53.73 -0.42 23.71
N ALA A 1221 -53.05 -0.33 22.56
CA ALA A 1221 -53.12 -1.29 21.47
C ALA A 1221 -51.74 -1.63 20.91
N GLY A 1222 -51.49 -2.93 20.68
CA GLY A 1222 -50.25 -3.41 20.08
C GLY A 1222 -49.02 -3.33 20.98
N TRP A 1223 -47.90 -3.83 20.46
CA TRP A 1223 -46.61 -3.96 21.13
C TRP A 1223 -45.48 -3.59 20.16
N GLY A 1224 -44.79 -2.48 20.45
CA GLY A 1224 -43.71 -1.91 19.66
C GLY A 1224 -44.16 -0.74 18.77
N HIS A 1225 -43.21 -0.24 17.98
CA HIS A 1225 -43.39 0.96 17.15
C HIS A 1225 -44.40 0.81 16.01
N GLY A 1226 -44.78 -0.42 15.61
CA GLY A 1226 -45.83 -0.68 14.63
C GLY A 1226 -45.49 -0.39 13.18
N VAL A 1227 -44.36 0.25 12.89
CA VAL A 1227 -43.85 0.47 11.54
C VAL A 1227 -43.38 -0.83 10.88
N GLY A 1228 -43.79 -1.04 9.62
CA GLY A 1228 -43.39 -2.19 8.80
C GLY A 1228 -44.05 -3.52 9.21
N LEU A 1229 -43.29 -4.61 9.21
CA LEU A 1229 -43.83 -5.96 9.43
C LEU A 1229 -44.31 -6.19 10.87
N CYS A 1230 -45.52 -6.72 11.02
CA CYS A 1230 -46.08 -7.17 12.30
C CYS A 1230 -45.74 -8.65 12.51
N GLN A 1231 -44.88 -8.98 13.46
CA GLN A 1231 -44.37 -10.36 13.64
C GLN A 1231 -45.49 -11.37 13.94
N ILE A 1232 -46.41 -11.05 14.87
CA ILE A 1232 -47.55 -11.94 15.17
C ILE A 1232 -48.50 -12.05 13.97
N GLY A 1233 -48.74 -10.95 13.26
CA GLY A 1233 -49.57 -10.97 12.04
C GLY A 1233 -48.95 -11.85 10.94
N ALA A 1234 -47.65 -11.68 10.69
CA ALA A 1234 -46.88 -12.51 9.76
C ALA A 1234 -46.86 -13.99 10.15
N ALA A 1235 -46.77 -14.31 11.45
CA ALA A 1235 -46.84 -15.68 11.94
C ALA A 1235 -48.21 -16.33 11.67
N VAL A 1236 -49.30 -15.58 11.89
CA VAL A 1236 -50.66 -16.03 11.56
C VAL A 1236 -50.81 -16.22 10.04
N MET A 1237 -50.28 -15.30 9.23
CA MET A 1237 -50.27 -15.47 7.77
C MET A 1237 -49.50 -16.72 7.34
N GLY A 1238 -48.31 -16.96 7.88
CA GLY A 1238 -47.53 -18.17 7.60
C GLY A 1238 -48.29 -19.46 7.94
N GLU A 1239 -48.97 -19.52 9.10
CA GLU A 1239 -49.79 -20.69 9.48
C GLU A 1239 -51.07 -20.83 8.66
N GLN A 1240 -51.57 -19.75 8.05
CA GLN A 1240 -52.68 -19.77 7.10
C GLN A 1240 -52.25 -20.11 5.67
N GLY A 1241 -50.96 -20.34 5.43
CA GLY A 1241 -50.42 -20.80 4.15
C GLY A 1241 -50.06 -19.69 3.16
N TYR A 1242 -49.97 -18.44 3.61
CA TYR A 1242 -49.38 -17.36 2.81
C TYR A 1242 -47.87 -17.59 2.67
N ASP A 1243 -47.34 -17.35 1.46
CA ASP A 1243 -45.88 -17.42 1.26
C ASP A 1243 -45.19 -16.14 1.75
N TYR A 1244 -43.86 -16.19 1.87
CA TYR A 1244 -43.11 -15.04 2.37
C TYR A 1244 -43.19 -13.80 1.46
N HIS A 1245 -43.43 -13.94 0.15
CA HIS A 1245 -43.63 -12.79 -0.73
C HIS A 1245 -44.96 -12.10 -0.39
N ASP A 1246 -46.03 -12.87 -0.20
CA ASP A 1246 -47.34 -12.36 0.21
C ASP A 1246 -47.26 -11.65 1.57
N ILE A 1247 -46.52 -12.22 2.52
CA ILE A 1247 -46.29 -11.62 3.85
C ILE A 1247 -45.56 -10.29 3.72
N LEU A 1248 -44.45 -10.25 2.97
CA LEU A 1248 -43.64 -9.04 2.82
C LEU A 1248 -44.39 -7.94 2.08
N LEU A 1249 -45.01 -8.26 0.95
CA LEU A 1249 -45.73 -7.29 0.13
C LEU A 1249 -47.06 -6.85 0.75
N HIS A 1250 -47.58 -7.58 1.75
CA HIS A 1250 -48.67 -7.11 2.60
C HIS A 1250 -48.23 -5.91 3.46
N TYR A 1251 -47.08 -6.01 4.13
CA TYR A 1251 -46.60 -4.99 5.06
C TYR A 1251 -45.77 -3.87 4.43
N TYR A 1252 -45.04 -4.16 3.35
CA TYR A 1252 -44.20 -3.20 2.62
C TYR A 1252 -44.80 -2.89 1.26
N GLN A 1253 -45.94 -2.21 1.25
CA GLN A 1253 -46.67 -1.91 0.02
C GLN A 1253 -45.84 -1.01 -0.91
N GLY A 1254 -45.76 -1.36 -2.19
CA GLY A 1254 -44.96 -0.63 -3.18
C GLY A 1254 -43.48 -1.01 -3.21
N ALA A 1255 -43.01 -1.88 -2.30
CA ALA A 1255 -41.69 -2.48 -2.38
C ALA A 1255 -41.66 -3.67 -3.37
N GLU A 1256 -40.47 -3.99 -3.86
CA GLU A 1256 -40.16 -5.15 -4.68
C GLU A 1256 -39.13 -6.04 -3.96
N ILE A 1257 -39.20 -7.35 -4.18
CA ILE A 1257 -38.16 -8.28 -3.70
C ILE A 1257 -37.14 -8.49 -4.82
N GLN A 1258 -35.89 -8.14 -4.56
CA GLN A 1258 -34.80 -8.24 -5.54
C GLN A 1258 -33.64 -9.07 -4.99
N LYS A 1259 -33.04 -9.93 -5.84
CA LYS A 1259 -31.84 -10.69 -5.49
C LYS A 1259 -30.59 -10.00 -6.02
N ILE A 1260 -29.64 -9.72 -5.13
CA ILE A 1260 -28.50 -8.84 -5.43
C ILE A 1260 -27.12 -9.51 -5.38
N TYR A 1261 -26.99 -10.63 -4.69
CA TYR A 1261 -25.78 -11.46 -4.76
C TYR A 1261 -26.17 -12.94 -4.71
N GLN A 1262 -25.22 -13.82 -5.06
CA GLN A 1262 -25.43 -15.27 -5.09
C GLN A 1262 -25.00 -15.97 -3.81
#